data_AF-A0A1F8QE96-F1
#
_entry.id   AF-A0A1F8QE96-F1
#
_cell.length_a   1.000
_cell.length_b   1.000
_cell.length_c   1.000
_cell.angle_alpha   90.00
_cell.angle_beta   90.00
_cell.angle_gamma   90.00
#
_symmetry.space_group_name_H-M   'P 1'
#
loop_
_entity.id
_entity.type
_entity.pdbx_description
1 polymer ?
#
loop_
_entity_poly.entity_id
_entity_poly.type
_entity_poly.pdbx_seq_one_letter_code
_entity_poly.pdbx_strand_id
1 'polypeptide(L)'
;MWRKLTVRPINKLLSIITFSFFLLATILTPLMRRNPIQAARLQPGAAFQQAPCMFTLPAGAVEGTDILCGYLTVPEEHATPNGQTIQLAVAIIKSQEANPKPDPVFLAQGGPGGSTIDTYIELLFTGKSILRDRDIVLFDQRGTLYSKPALYCTEIDQLTADTIEKVISREEGERLNLEAMKACRERLNQEGVNLSAFDSLENAADIESLRKALGYNQINLYGVSYGTLLALHYMRNFPTSLRSVILDGVVPAQTNFILGSGKTMDRSLTRLFQTCQEDEACNRQYPDLEKVFFDLVDQLNASPARVTMTDPETGTVYHEAAIDGDTFLNGIFQLLYVSDLIPLLPRMIYEARQGNFDAFARILSILVFDRSMSYGMYYSVVCAEDADFTPADHDLNGVRPIIAEIEQRTPQSLLDLCNNWDVQPLDASVDKPVVSDIPTLVLSGGFDPITPPEYAADAASTLSKNYNYVIPTGAHGQMLSSDCADGLIQSFLEDPTRAPDSSCIDLQARLEFLTSAKLIDMPVILKLLNLDPVSLLGFFTFCLALLFLWSSVLVFPLAWLIERTKRKPVPAPVETAAVSTIFQEVSPSSSTPSHTGRSSWLLRVSAWLPVIASAVLSLFWLVFGVFLVIMIAENDNRLFYGLAGEARPWFILIMIFLLATLLMIISAILNWTRQYGPIWRRVYYTMLTLAALAITVVLAEWGMLTAMF
;
A
#
# COMPACT_ATOMS: atom_id res chain seq x y z
N MET A 1 3.66 -3.98 1.70
CA MET A 1 2.28 -3.92 1.15
C MET A 1 2.10 -2.89 0.02
N TRP A 2 2.37 -1.58 0.19
CA TRP A 2 2.09 -0.55 -0.84
C TRP A 2 2.92 -0.66 -2.14
N ARG A 3 4.17 -1.14 -2.06
CA ARG A 3 5.00 -1.46 -3.26
C ARG A 3 4.33 -2.51 -4.17
N LYS A 4 3.56 -3.44 -3.58
CA LYS A 4 2.70 -4.40 -4.28
C LYS A 4 1.38 -3.75 -4.77
N LEU A 5 0.78 -2.82 -3.99
CA LEU A 5 -0.48 -2.14 -4.31
C LEU A 5 -0.37 -1.16 -5.51
N THR A 6 0.69 -0.34 -5.58
CA THR A 6 0.73 0.83 -6.48
C THR A 6 2.02 0.93 -7.30
N VAL A 7 3.21 0.73 -6.72
CA VAL A 7 4.48 1.03 -7.41
C VAL A 7 4.76 0.08 -8.56
N ARG A 8 4.56 -1.24 -8.42
CA ARG A 8 4.72 -2.19 -9.54
C ARG A 8 3.71 -1.99 -10.69
N PRO A 9 2.39 -1.86 -10.44
CA PRO A 9 1.43 -1.62 -11.51
C PRO A 9 1.54 -0.21 -12.11
N ILE A 10 1.83 0.84 -11.33
CA ILE A 10 2.12 2.19 -11.84
C ILE A 10 3.40 2.18 -12.66
N ASN A 11 4.45 1.45 -12.26
CA ASN A 11 5.65 1.29 -13.09
C ASN A 11 5.39 0.48 -14.36
N LYS A 12 4.48 -0.51 -14.34
CA LYS A 12 4.04 -1.21 -15.56
C LYS A 12 3.16 -0.31 -16.44
N LEU A 13 2.24 0.47 -15.88
CA LEU A 13 1.37 1.39 -16.59
C LEU A 13 2.18 2.56 -17.16
N LEU A 14 3.08 3.16 -16.37
CA LEU A 14 4.09 4.12 -16.82
C LEU A 14 5.02 3.48 -17.82
N SER A 15 5.44 2.22 -17.67
CA SER A 15 6.24 1.53 -18.70
C SER A 15 5.44 1.36 -19.99
N ILE A 16 4.15 1.06 -19.96
CA ILE A 16 3.27 0.93 -21.14
C ILE A 16 2.97 2.31 -21.77
N ILE A 17 2.75 3.33 -20.95
CA ILE A 17 2.54 4.73 -21.36
C ILE A 17 3.85 5.33 -21.92
N THR A 18 5.00 5.01 -21.34
CA THR A 18 6.33 5.41 -21.83
C THR A 18 6.78 4.55 -23.01
N PHE A 19 6.36 3.27 -23.12
CA PHE A 19 6.55 2.44 -24.32
C PHE A 19 5.82 3.03 -25.54
N SER A 20 4.74 3.77 -25.30
CA SER A 20 4.01 4.50 -26.34
C SER A 20 4.69 5.81 -26.77
N PHE A 21 5.73 6.27 -26.04
CA PHE A 21 6.43 7.53 -26.29
C PHE A 21 7.95 7.40 -26.52
N PHE A 22 8.58 6.27 -26.23
CA PHE A 22 10.02 6.06 -26.43
C PHE A 22 10.30 4.97 -27.47
N LEU A 23 10.13 5.34 -28.73
CA LEU A 23 10.71 4.63 -29.87
C LEU A 23 11.67 5.57 -30.60
N LEU A 24 12.74 5.99 -29.92
CA LEU A 24 13.99 6.43 -30.54
C LEU A 24 15.10 6.55 -29.48
N ALA A 25 16.28 6.02 -29.83
CA ALA A 25 17.59 6.15 -29.18
C ALA A 25 18.01 5.07 -28.16
N THR A 26 18.68 4.02 -28.66
CA THR A 26 19.81 3.36 -27.98
C THR A 26 20.82 2.86 -29.00
N ILE A 27 22.08 3.31 -28.91
CA ILE A 27 23.26 2.66 -29.50
C ILE A 27 24.53 2.93 -28.63
N LEU A 28 25.21 1.83 -28.23
CA LEU A 28 26.65 1.59 -27.88
C LEU A 28 27.21 2.01 -26.47
N THR A 29 27.49 1.09 -25.50
CA THR A 29 28.67 0.17 -25.19
C THR A 29 29.69 0.74 -24.17
N PRO A 30 30.63 -0.02 -23.53
CA PRO A 30 30.75 -1.47 -23.20
C PRO A 30 31.21 -1.81 -21.73
N LEU A 31 31.24 -3.12 -21.44
CA LEU A 31 31.95 -3.92 -20.41
C LEU A 31 32.88 -3.25 -19.36
N MET A 32 32.72 -3.70 -18.09
CA MET A 32 33.83 -3.89 -17.16
C MET A 32 33.79 -5.27 -16.47
N ARG A 33 34.96 -5.94 -16.48
CA ARG A 33 35.27 -7.18 -15.77
C ARG A 33 35.27 -6.95 -14.25
N ARG A 34 34.70 -7.90 -13.50
CA ARG A 34 34.97 -8.07 -12.06
C ARG A 34 36.04 -9.16 -11.89
N ASN A 35 37.09 -8.86 -11.14
CA ASN A 35 38.03 -9.87 -10.63
C ASN A 35 37.40 -10.61 -9.46
N PRO A 36 37.59 -11.93 -9.31
CA PRO A 36 37.22 -12.63 -8.10
C PRO A 36 38.19 -12.26 -6.97
N ILE A 37 37.68 -11.70 -5.89
CA ILE A 37 38.43 -11.59 -4.63
C ILE A 37 38.37 -12.97 -3.97
N GLN A 38 39.54 -13.54 -3.74
CA GLN A 38 39.74 -14.83 -3.10
C GLN A 38 39.51 -14.66 -1.60
N ALA A 39 38.44 -15.28 -1.07
CA ALA A 39 38.12 -15.25 0.34
C ALA A 39 39.21 -15.96 1.16
N ALA A 40 39.81 -15.24 2.10
CA ALA A 40 40.69 -15.82 3.10
C ALA A 40 39.86 -16.67 4.07
N ARG A 41 40.26 -17.94 4.26
CA ARG A 41 39.76 -18.80 5.33
C ARG A 41 40.23 -18.25 6.67
N LEU A 42 39.29 -17.96 7.56
CA LEU A 42 39.53 -17.77 8.99
C LEU A 42 38.51 -18.55 9.84
N GLN A 43 38.96 -18.84 11.06
CA GLN A 43 38.57 -19.86 12.05
C GLN A 43 37.14 -19.69 12.65
N PRO A 44 36.62 -20.70 13.39
CA PRO A 44 35.25 -20.71 13.89
C PRO A 44 35.09 -19.84 15.14
N GLY A 45 34.29 -18.79 14.95
CA GLY A 45 33.66 -17.91 15.92
C GLY A 45 32.61 -17.11 15.14
N ALA A 46 31.52 -16.65 15.78
CA ALA A 46 30.48 -15.90 15.08
C ALA A 46 31.10 -14.72 14.31
N ALA A 47 31.15 -14.82 12.99
CA ALA A 47 31.83 -13.87 12.12
C ALA A 47 30.81 -13.30 11.15
N PHE A 48 30.58 -12.00 11.25
CA PHE A 48 29.84 -11.28 10.22
C PHE A 48 30.71 -11.18 8.97
N GLN A 49 30.24 -11.76 7.87
CA GLN A 49 30.89 -11.72 6.58
C GLN A 49 30.10 -10.82 5.65
N GLN A 50 30.71 -9.68 5.29
CA GLN A 50 30.11 -8.78 4.31
C GLN A 50 29.96 -9.50 2.97
N ALA A 51 28.80 -9.33 2.35
CA ALA A 51 28.45 -9.93 1.06
C ALA A 51 27.59 -8.95 0.25
N PRO A 52 27.40 -9.19 -1.05
CA PRO A 52 26.44 -8.41 -1.82
C PRO A 52 25.03 -8.48 -1.21
N CYS A 53 24.28 -7.39 -1.29
CA CYS A 53 22.90 -7.35 -0.82
C CYS A 53 22.04 -8.37 -1.57
N MET A 54 21.27 -9.14 -0.80
CA MET A 54 20.44 -10.26 -1.24
C MET A 54 19.06 -9.82 -1.79
N PHE A 55 18.81 -8.51 -1.83
CA PHE A 55 17.56 -7.89 -2.26
C PHE A 55 17.84 -6.74 -3.22
N THR A 56 16.79 -6.26 -3.88
CA THR A 56 16.90 -5.06 -4.72
C THR A 56 16.97 -3.81 -3.83
N LEU A 57 18.09 -3.10 -3.90
CA LEU A 57 18.30 -1.87 -3.13
C LEU A 57 17.19 -0.84 -3.36
N PRO A 58 16.83 -0.07 -2.32
CA PRO A 58 15.95 1.08 -2.47
C PRO A 58 16.48 2.08 -3.51
N ALA A 59 15.57 2.80 -4.15
CA ALA A 59 15.95 3.78 -5.16
C ALA A 59 16.88 4.85 -4.56
N GLY A 60 18.04 5.06 -5.20
CA GLY A 60 19.04 6.04 -4.76
C GLY A 60 20.05 5.51 -3.73
N ALA A 61 19.88 4.30 -3.18
CA ALA A 61 20.84 3.72 -2.26
C ALA A 61 22.11 3.20 -2.98
N VAL A 62 23.27 3.43 -2.38
CA VAL A 62 24.56 2.92 -2.83
C VAL A 62 25.04 1.78 -1.93
N GLU A 63 25.18 0.59 -2.52
CA GLU A 63 25.74 -0.58 -1.84
C GLU A 63 27.17 -0.31 -1.32
N GLY A 64 27.47 -0.77 -0.10
CA GLY A 64 28.79 -0.60 0.49
C GLY A 64 29.06 0.79 1.06
N THR A 65 28.17 1.76 0.84
CA THR A 65 28.25 3.12 1.39
C THR A 65 27.04 3.41 2.27
N ASP A 66 25.84 3.37 1.69
CA ASP A 66 24.61 3.68 2.40
C ASP A 66 24.01 2.44 3.07
N ILE A 67 24.18 1.28 2.43
CA ILE A 67 23.70 -0.01 2.94
C ILE A 67 24.83 -1.04 2.86
N LEU A 68 25.15 -1.65 4.01
CA LEU A 68 26.07 -2.80 4.10
C LEU A 68 25.28 -4.07 4.31
N CYS A 69 25.54 -5.10 3.50
CA CYS A 69 24.89 -6.39 3.64
C CYS A 69 25.90 -7.49 3.96
N GLY A 70 25.42 -8.59 4.54
CA GLY A 70 26.24 -9.74 4.81
C GLY A 70 25.49 -10.84 5.53
N TYR A 71 26.24 -11.83 5.99
CA TYR A 71 25.71 -12.94 6.76
C TYR A 71 26.48 -13.08 8.07
N LEU A 72 25.74 -13.29 9.16
CA LEU A 72 26.32 -13.76 10.42
C LEU A 72 26.17 -15.28 10.48
N THR A 73 27.29 -16.00 10.57
CA THR A 73 27.24 -17.44 10.85
C THR A 73 27.23 -17.68 12.36
N VAL A 74 26.24 -18.44 12.85
CA VAL A 74 26.06 -18.82 14.26
C VAL A 74 25.85 -20.33 14.36
N PRO A 75 26.11 -20.97 15.51
CA PRO A 75 25.68 -22.36 15.71
C PRO A 75 24.16 -22.46 15.60
N GLU A 76 23.66 -23.59 15.09
CA GLU A 76 22.23 -23.91 15.09
C GLU A 76 21.70 -23.98 16.52
N GLU A 77 22.45 -24.58 17.44
CA GLU A 77 22.15 -24.56 18.88
C GLU A 77 23.31 -23.92 19.65
N HIS A 78 23.05 -22.84 20.38
CA HIS A 78 24.10 -22.12 21.15
C HIS A 78 24.69 -22.97 22.27
N ALA A 79 23.95 -23.95 22.78
CA ALA A 79 24.45 -24.94 23.74
C ALA A 79 25.48 -25.91 23.10
N THR A 80 25.49 -26.06 21.77
CA THR A 80 26.38 -26.93 21.01
C THR A 80 27.21 -26.12 19.99
N PRO A 81 28.16 -25.28 20.45
CA PRO A 81 28.82 -24.28 19.59
C PRO A 81 29.71 -24.85 18.46
N ASN A 82 30.01 -26.15 18.49
CA ASN A 82 30.77 -26.85 17.44
C ASN A 82 29.87 -27.71 16.53
N GLY A 83 28.55 -27.56 16.63
CA GLY A 83 27.55 -28.31 15.86
C GLY A 83 27.31 -27.75 14.46
N GLN A 84 26.13 -28.02 13.91
CA GLN A 84 25.68 -27.38 12.67
C GLN A 84 25.62 -25.86 12.84
N THR A 85 25.73 -25.13 11.74
CA THR A 85 25.68 -23.67 11.74
C THR A 85 24.61 -23.18 10.80
N ILE A 86 23.97 -22.08 11.17
CA ILE A 86 23.03 -21.34 10.33
C ILE A 86 23.62 -19.97 9.95
N GLN A 87 23.05 -19.32 8.95
CA GLN A 87 23.46 -17.98 8.53
C GLN A 87 22.29 -17.00 8.63
N LEU A 88 22.47 -15.93 9.38
CA LEU A 88 21.49 -14.85 9.48
C LEU A 88 21.82 -13.79 8.44
N ALA A 89 20.85 -13.43 7.59
CA ALA A 89 21.00 -12.31 6.68
C ALA A 89 20.91 -10.99 7.46
N VAL A 90 21.82 -10.07 7.17
CA VAL A 90 21.89 -8.76 7.85
C VAL A 90 22.06 -7.66 6.81
N ALA A 91 21.32 -6.58 6.99
CA ALA A 91 21.44 -5.33 6.27
C ALA A 91 21.58 -4.17 7.26
N ILE A 92 22.61 -3.36 7.10
CA ILE A 92 22.91 -2.20 7.95
C ILE A 92 22.69 -0.95 7.11
N ILE A 93 21.65 -0.18 7.43
CA ILE A 93 21.48 1.18 6.91
C ILE A 93 22.43 2.07 7.70
N LYS A 94 23.38 2.69 7.01
CA LYS A 94 24.37 3.56 7.62
C LYS A 94 23.75 4.90 8.01
N SER A 95 24.19 5.41 9.16
CA SER A 95 23.89 6.79 9.57
C SER A 95 24.22 7.77 8.45
N GLN A 96 23.36 8.78 8.31
CA GLN A 96 23.55 9.87 7.35
C GLN A 96 24.39 11.01 7.95
N GLU A 97 24.59 11.00 9.27
CA GLU A 97 25.42 11.98 9.98
C GLU A 97 26.91 11.60 9.92
N ALA A 98 27.77 12.62 9.83
CA ALA A 98 29.22 12.45 9.74
C ALA A 98 29.83 11.82 11.02
N ASN A 99 29.18 12.03 12.18
CA ASN A 99 29.57 11.45 13.45
C ASN A 99 28.36 10.67 14.00
N PRO A 100 28.17 9.40 13.59
CA PRO A 100 27.08 8.58 14.11
C PRO A 100 27.20 8.43 15.61
N LYS A 101 26.05 8.41 16.30
CA LYS A 101 25.99 7.99 17.69
C LYS A 101 26.41 6.51 17.78
N PRO A 102 27.09 6.10 18.86
CA PRO A 102 27.74 4.79 18.92
C PRO A 102 26.77 3.63 19.19
N ASP A 103 25.54 3.91 19.60
CA ASP A 103 24.52 2.90 19.89
C ASP A 103 23.51 2.78 18.72
N PRO A 104 23.59 1.69 17.94
CA PRO A 104 22.71 1.46 16.79
C PRO A 104 21.30 1.03 17.23
N VAL A 105 20.37 1.01 16.29
CA VAL A 105 19.03 0.43 16.50
C VAL A 105 18.96 -0.92 15.81
N PHE A 106 18.75 -2.00 16.56
CA PHE A 106 18.48 -3.34 16.03
C PHE A 106 16.97 -3.55 15.99
N LEU A 107 16.44 -4.04 14.87
CA LEU A 107 15.01 -4.28 14.72
C LEU A 107 14.73 -5.78 14.75
N ALA A 108 13.84 -6.21 15.65
CA ALA A 108 13.29 -7.55 15.72
C ALA A 108 11.84 -7.52 15.22
N GLN A 109 11.56 -8.27 14.15
CA GLN A 109 10.24 -8.33 13.54
C GLN A 109 9.34 -9.38 14.21
N GLY A 110 8.04 -9.16 14.09
CA GLY A 110 7.00 -10.09 14.47
C GLY A 110 6.83 -11.30 13.55
N GLY A 111 5.63 -11.87 13.60
CA GLY A 111 5.27 -13.12 12.97
C GLY A 111 4.94 -14.14 14.06
N PRO A 112 5.90 -14.89 14.63
CA PRO A 112 7.32 -15.03 14.22
C PRO A 112 7.51 -15.43 12.76
N GLY A 113 8.71 -15.24 12.22
CA GLY A 113 9.03 -15.60 10.83
C GLY A 113 8.84 -14.48 9.80
N GLY A 114 8.59 -13.25 10.23
CA GLY A 114 8.58 -12.07 9.36
C GLY A 114 9.99 -11.49 9.14
N SER A 115 10.29 -11.08 7.90
CA SER A 115 11.58 -10.46 7.53
C SER A 115 11.63 -8.98 7.92
N THR A 116 12.67 -8.57 8.65
CA THR A 116 12.92 -7.15 8.93
C THR A 116 13.43 -6.45 7.66
N ILE A 117 14.23 -7.16 6.86
CA ILE A 117 14.85 -6.63 5.65
C ILE A 117 13.75 -6.31 4.62
N ASP A 118 12.88 -7.27 4.29
CA ASP A 118 11.81 -7.07 3.30
C ASP A 118 10.78 -6.02 3.77
N THR A 119 10.48 -5.99 5.07
CA THR A 119 9.51 -5.04 5.63
C THR A 119 10.04 -3.61 5.65
N TYR A 120 11.24 -3.39 6.21
CA TYR A 120 11.67 -2.06 6.66
C TYR A 120 12.72 -1.39 5.78
N ILE A 121 13.46 -2.12 4.93
CA ILE A 121 14.61 -1.52 4.23
C ILE A 121 14.21 -0.32 3.35
N GLU A 122 13.11 -0.44 2.60
CA GLU A 122 12.62 0.64 1.75
C GLU A 122 12.05 1.78 2.61
N LEU A 123 11.24 1.44 3.62
CA LEU A 123 10.55 2.39 4.48
C LEU A 123 11.53 3.28 5.25
N LEU A 124 12.57 2.70 5.83
CA LEU A 124 13.56 3.42 6.63
C LEU A 124 14.60 4.15 5.78
N PHE A 125 14.86 3.67 4.55
CA PHE A 125 15.81 4.34 3.65
C PHE A 125 15.19 5.54 2.92
N THR A 126 13.98 5.36 2.38
CA THR A 126 13.31 6.38 1.54
C THR A 126 12.35 7.27 2.33
N GLY A 127 11.86 6.79 3.47
CA GLY A 127 10.88 7.49 4.30
C GLY A 127 11.47 8.66 5.09
N LYS A 128 10.61 9.30 5.90
CA LYS A 128 11.06 10.32 6.86
C LYS A 128 12.11 9.68 7.77
N SER A 129 13.31 10.25 7.73
CA SER A 129 14.43 9.63 8.39
C SER A 129 14.43 10.00 9.88
N ILE A 130 13.76 9.14 10.66
CA ILE A 130 13.58 9.29 12.11
C ILE A 130 14.81 8.83 12.91
N LEU A 131 15.73 8.09 12.27
CA LEU A 131 16.93 7.47 12.87
C LEU A 131 18.24 7.86 12.15
N ARG A 132 18.34 9.10 11.63
CA ARG A 132 19.47 9.56 10.77
C ARG A 132 20.86 9.50 11.39
N ASP A 133 20.93 9.63 12.71
CA ASP A 133 22.15 9.81 13.48
C ASP A 133 22.77 8.48 13.95
N ARG A 134 22.17 7.35 13.57
CA ARG A 134 22.52 6.01 14.02
C ARG A 134 22.53 5.03 12.87
N ASP A 135 23.32 3.98 13.02
CA ASP A 135 23.16 2.82 12.16
C ASP A 135 21.88 2.07 12.54
N ILE A 136 21.15 1.61 11.54
CA ILE A 136 19.98 0.73 11.70
C ILE A 136 20.37 -0.65 11.23
N VAL A 137 20.29 -1.63 12.12
CA VAL A 137 20.61 -3.04 11.83
C VAL A 137 19.31 -3.81 11.66
N LEU A 138 19.03 -4.14 10.40
CA LEU A 138 17.99 -5.09 10.03
C LEU A 138 18.63 -6.48 9.93
N PHE A 139 18.05 -7.46 10.59
CA PHE A 139 18.47 -8.85 10.47
C PHE A 139 17.24 -9.73 10.29
N ASP A 140 17.34 -10.68 9.36
CA ASP A 140 16.36 -11.74 9.29
C ASP A 140 16.69 -12.77 10.37
N GLN A 141 15.70 -13.05 11.19
CA GLN A 141 15.77 -14.03 12.25
C GLN A 141 16.11 -15.42 11.68
N ARG A 142 16.58 -16.34 12.53
CA ARG A 142 16.84 -17.72 12.09
C ARG A 142 15.61 -18.26 11.37
N GLY A 143 15.83 -18.92 10.23
CA GLY A 143 14.73 -19.49 9.45
C GLY A 143 13.89 -18.51 8.63
N THR A 144 14.21 -17.22 8.64
CA THR A 144 13.38 -16.19 7.98
C THR A 144 13.95 -15.79 6.62
N LEU A 145 13.12 -15.86 5.57
CA LEU A 145 13.31 -15.33 4.21
C LEU A 145 14.74 -15.37 3.64
N TYR A 146 15.61 -14.41 3.97
CA TYR A 146 16.98 -14.34 3.45
C TYR A 146 18.02 -15.11 4.26
N SER A 147 17.70 -15.47 5.51
CA SER A 147 18.52 -16.33 6.37
C SER A 147 18.52 -17.79 5.88
N LYS A 148 19.55 -18.55 6.26
CA LYS A 148 19.78 -19.92 5.77
C LYS A 148 19.94 -20.90 6.93
N PRO A 149 19.18 -22.01 6.96
CA PRO A 149 18.08 -22.33 6.03
C PRO A 149 16.91 -21.34 6.18
N ALA A 150 16.08 -21.21 5.13
CA ALA A 150 14.82 -20.48 5.18
C ALA A 150 13.68 -21.48 5.38
N LEU A 151 12.88 -21.29 6.41
CA LEU A 151 11.81 -22.20 6.83
C LEU A 151 10.47 -21.78 6.17
N TYR A 152 10.53 -21.55 4.86
CA TYR A 152 9.37 -21.20 4.05
C TYR A 152 8.57 -22.47 3.70
N CYS A 153 7.25 -22.42 3.83
CA CYS A 153 6.36 -23.53 3.49
C CYS A 153 5.67 -23.29 2.14
N THR A 154 6.35 -23.66 1.04
CA THR A 154 5.79 -23.61 -0.32
C THR A 154 4.50 -24.43 -0.49
N GLU A 155 4.28 -25.40 0.40
CA GLU A 155 3.10 -26.26 0.46
C GLU A 155 1.82 -25.45 0.73
N ILE A 156 1.91 -24.36 1.49
CA ILE A 156 0.79 -23.45 1.77
C ILE A 156 0.45 -22.60 0.55
N ASP A 157 1.45 -22.14 -0.21
CA ASP A 157 1.22 -21.44 -1.48
C ASP A 157 0.50 -22.35 -2.48
N GLN A 158 0.93 -23.61 -2.56
CA GLN A 158 0.33 -24.59 -3.45
C GLN A 158 -1.12 -24.88 -3.03
N LEU A 159 -1.36 -25.07 -1.73
CA LEU A 159 -2.72 -25.23 -1.20
C LEU A 159 -3.61 -24.03 -1.55
N THR A 160 -3.10 -22.82 -1.36
CA THR A 160 -3.81 -21.58 -1.70
C THR A 160 -4.16 -21.55 -3.19
N ALA A 161 -3.17 -21.80 -4.07
CA ALA A 161 -3.41 -21.86 -5.51
C ALA A 161 -4.43 -22.94 -5.91
N ASP A 162 -4.43 -24.08 -5.23
CA ASP A 162 -5.33 -25.20 -5.51
C ASP A 162 -6.75 -24.98 -4.99
N THR A 163 -6.95 -24.08 -4.02
CA THR A 163 -8.23 -23.91 -3.30
C THR A 163 -8.90 -22.57 -3.51
N ILE A 164 -8.18 -21.53 -3.97
CA ILE A 164 -8.71 -20.16 -4.05
C ILE A 164 -9.99 -19.99 -4.88
N GLU A 165 -10.19 -20.80 -5.93
CA GLU A 165 -11.41 -20.78 -6.76
C GLU A 165 -12.50 -21.77 -6.28
N LYS A 166 -12.24 -22.52 -5.20
CA LYS A 166 -13.13 -23.52 -4.64
C LYS A 166 -13.84 -22.98 -3.40
N VAL A 167 -15.08 -23.42 -3.20
CA VAL A 167 -15.76 -23.26 -1.91
C VAL A 167 -15.54 -24.56 -1.15
N ILE A 168 -14.77 -24.50 -0.08
CA ILE A 168 -14.45 -25.64 0.78
C ILE A 168 -15.06 -25.41 2.16
N SER A 169 -15.43 -26.48 2.86
CA SER A 169 -15.91 -26.35 4.24
C SER A 169 -14.74 -26.00 5.16
N ARG A 170 -15.05 -25.39 6.32
CA ARG A 170 -14.04 -25.08 7.35
C ARG A 170 -13.23 -26.32 7.77
N GLU A 171 -13.91 -27.45 8.00
CA GLU A 171 -13.28 -28.73 8.36
C GLU A 171 -12.31 -29.23 7.27
N GLU A 172 -12.70 -29.12 6.00
CA GLU A 172 -11.85 -29.52 4.89
C GLU A 172 -10.65 -28.58 4.73
N GLY A 173 -10.86 -27.27 4.90
CA GLY A 173 -9.79 -26.28 4.90
C GLY A 173 -8.75 -26.54 5.99
N GLU A 174 -9.18 -26.83 7.22
CA GLU A 174 -8.31 -27.19 8.34
C GLU A 174 -7.55 -28.49 8.09
N ARG A 175 -8.23 -29.52 7.58
CA ARG A 175 -7.60 -30.80 7.22
C ARG A 175 -6.50 -30.60 6.18
N LEU A 176 -6.79 -29.86 5.11
CA LEU A 176 -5.83 -29.57 4.04
C LEU A 176 -4.67 -28.70 4.53
N ASN A 177 -4.93 -27.74 5.41
CA ASN A 177 -3.89 -26.90 6.01
C ASN A 177 -2.93 -27.76 6.86
N LEU A 178 -3.46 -28.63 7.72
CA LEU A 178 -2.65 -29.55 8.52
C LEU A 178 -1.82 -30.50 7.64
N GLU A 179 -2.38 -31.02 6.54
CA GLU A 179 -1.64 -31.84 5.58
C GLU A 179 -0.51 -31.08 4.88
N ALA A 180 -0.76 -29.84 4.45
CA ALA A 180 0.26 -28.98 3.85
C ALA A 180 1.38 -28.64 4.84
N MET A 181 1.04 -28.34 6.10
CA MET A 181 2.02 -28.09 7.15
C MET A 181 2.84 -29.34 7.50
N LYS A 182 2.21 -30.51 7.55
CA LYS A 182 2.92 -31.79 7.71
C LYS A 182 3.92 -32.03 6.58
N ALA A 183 3.52 -31.79 5.34
CA ALA A 183 4.42 -31.91 4.18
C ALA A 183 5.59 -30.91 4.27
N CYS A 184 5.34 -29.67 4.68
CA CYS A 184 6.39 -28.69 4.93
C CYS A 184 7.39 -29.19 5.99
N ARG A 185 6.89 -29.67 7.13
CA ARG A 185 7.72 -30.25 8.20
C ARG A 185 8.58 -31.40 7.70
N GLU A 186 7.98 -32.35 6.99
CA GLU A 186 8.68 -33.52 6.43
C GLU A 186 9.80 -33.10 5.49
N ARG A 187 9.57 -32.11 4.62
CA ARG A 187 10.59 -31.56 3.73
C ARG A 187 11.72 -30.90 4.52
N LEU A 188 11.42 -30.02 5.49
CA LEU A 188 12.45 -29.34 6.30
C LEU A 188 13.32 -30.34 7.08
N ASN A 189 12.71 -31.40 7.63
CA ASN A 189 13.45 -32.48 8.29
C ASN A 189 14.36 -33.25 7.30
N GLN A 190 13.88 -33.51 6.07
CA GLN A 190 14.70 -34.15 5.02
C GLN A 190 15.86 -33.25 4.55
N GLU A 191 15.70 -31.93 4.62
CA GLU A 191 16.75 -30.94 4.38
C GLU A 191 17.77 -30.87 5.54
N GLY A 192 17.53 -31.58 6.65
CA GLY A 192 18.43 -31.67 7.80
C GLY A 192 18.28 -30.55 8.83
N VAL A 193 17.17 -29.80 8.77
CA VAL A 193 16.86 -28.71 9.69
C VAL A 193 16.43 -29.27 11.05
N ASN A 194 17.07 -28.83 12.15
CA ASN A 194 16.54 -29.10 13.49
C ASN A 194 15.49 -28.04 13.86
N LEU A 195 14.20 -28.34 13.65
CA LEU A 195 13.12 -27.39 13.95
C LEU A 195 13.07 -26.94 15.41
N SER A 196 13.57 -27.76 16.35
CA SER A 196 13.63 -27.38 17.78
C SER A 196 14.67 -26.32 18.10
N ALA A 197 15.54 -25.98 17.15
CA ALA A 197 16.50 -24.89 17.29
C ALA A 197 15.90 -23.53 16.87
N PHE A 198 14.65 -23.47 16.42
CA PHE A 198 14.03 -22.24 15.92
C PHE A 198 13.05 -21.68 16.96
N ASP A 199 13.61 -21.26 18.10
CA ASP A 199 12.91 -20.71 19.26
C ASP A 199 13.41 -19.30 19.66
N SER A 200 12.72 -18.63 20.58
CA SER A 200 13.02 -17.28 21.05
C SER A 200 14.34 -17.15 21.80
N LEU A 201 14.77 -18.17 22.55
CA LEU A 201 16.00 -18.12 23.36
C LEU A 201 17.24 -18.20 22.47
N GLU A 202 17.22 -19.12 21.53
CA GLU A 202 18.21 -19.28 20.48
C GLU A 202 18.27 -18.03 19.59
N ASN A 203 17.11 -17.46 19.22
CA ASN A 203 17.06 -16.21 18.49
C ASN A 203 17.57 -15.00 19.32
N ALA A 204 17.37 -14.96 20.64
CA ALA A 204 17.93 -13.91 21.49
C ALA A 204 19.47 -14.01 21.56
N ALA A 205 20.02 -15.23 21.62
CA ALA A 205 21.46 -15.47 21.59
C ALA A 205 22.10 -15.09 20.23
N ASP A 206 21.33 -15.17 19.15
CA ASP A 206 21.73 -14.67 17.83
C ASP A 206 21.92 -13.14 17.82
N ILE A 207 20.99 -12.39 18.43
CA ILE A 207 21.11 -10.93 18.55
C ILE A 207 22.39 -10.56 19.30
N GLU A 208 22.72 -11.30 20.38
CA GLU A 208 23.95 -11.08 21.13
C GLU A 208 25.20 -11.41 20.29
N SER A 209 25.15 -12.49 19.51
CA SER A 209 26.24 -12.86 18.60
C SER A 209 26.43 -11.80 17.51
N LEU A 210 25.35 -11.27 16.96
CA LEU A 210 25.38 -10.21 15.96
C LEU A 210 25.98 -8.92 16.51
N ARG A 211 25.52 -8.49 17.70
CA ARG A 211 26.05 -7.31 18.38
C ARG A 211 27.57 -7.41 18.58
N LYS A 212 28.04 -8.55 19.08
CA LYS A 212 29.47 -8.83 19.28
C LYS A 212 30.24 -8.83 17.97
N ALA A 213 29.73 -9.50 16.94
CA ALA A 213 30.38 -9.60 15.63
C ALA A 213 30.50 -8.25 14.92
N LEU A 214 29.53 -7.34 15.12
CA LEU A 214 29.56 -5.98 14.59
C LEU A 214 30.35 -4.99 15.49
N GLY A 215 30.79 -5.42 16.67
CA GLY A 215 31.65 -4.61 17.55
C GLY A 215 30.93 -3.54 18.37
N TYR A 216 29.60 -3.62 18.52
CA TYR A 216 28.83 -2.66 19.31
C TYR A 216 28.87 -3.00 20.80
N ASN A 217 29.14 -2.02 21.67
CA ASN A 217 29.15 -2.22 23.13
C ASN A 217 27.74 -2.43 23.71
N GLN A 218 26.80 -1.57 23.32
CA GLN A 218 25.39 -1.66 23.65
C GLN A 218 24.55 -1.28 22.43
N ILE A 219 23.31 -1.74 22.40
CA ILE A 219 22.35 -1.45 21.33
C ILE A 219 21.06 -0.87 21.90
N ASN A 220 20.30 -0.19 21.05
CA ASN A 220 18.88 0.02 21.26
C ASN A 220 18.13 -1.09 20.51
N LEU A 221 17.26 -1.83 21.20
CA LEU A 221 16.48 -2.91 20.57
C LEU A 221 15.04 -2.44 20.36
N TYR A 222 14.61 -2.41 19.11
CA TYR A 222 13.21 -2.21 18.75
C TYR A 222 12.60 -3.59 18.43
N GLY A 223 11.59 -3.98 19.19
CA GLY A 223 10.79 -5.16 18.93
C GLY A 223 9.38 -4.75 18.55
N VAL A 224 8.80 -5.41 17.55
CA VAL A 224 7.39 -5.25 17.20
C VAL A 224 6.66 -6.60 17.20
N SER A 225 5.44 -6.66 17.74
CA SER A 225 4.65 -7.90 17.80
C SER A 225 5.43 -9.00 18.52
N TYR A 226 5.55 -10.23 17.98
CA TYR A 226 6.47 -11.26 18.50
C TYR A 226 7.90 -10.76 18.76
N GLY A 227 8.41 -9.78 17.99
CA GLY A 227 9.70 -9.15 18.26
C GLY A 227 9.79 -8.48 19.64
N THR A 228 8.66 -8.12 20.25
CA THR A 228 8.59 -7.66 21.65
C THR A 228 8.83 -8.79 22.64
N LEU A 229 8.28 -9.99 22.40
CA LEU A 229 8.55 -11.20 23.19
C LEU A 229 10.04 -11.55 23.10
N LEU A 230 10.59 -11.55 21.88
CA LEU A 230 12.03 -11.73 21.66
C LEU A 230 12.87 -10.67 22.39
N ALA A 231 12.46 -9.41 22.36
CA ALA A 231 13.13 -8.34 23.09
C ALA A 231 13.08 -8.53 24.61
N LEU A 232 11.94 -8.99 25.15
CA LEU A 232 11.79 -9.33 26.56
C LEU A 232 12.73 -10.49 26.97
N HIS A 233 12.87 -11.53 26.15
CA HIS A 233 13.86 -12.59 26.40
C HIS A 233 15.30 -12.08 26.32
N TYR A 234 15.60 -11.19 25.37
CA TYR A 234 16.91 -10.56 25.28
C TYR A 234 17.23 -9.69 26.50
N MET A 235 16.24 -8.94 27.01
CA MET A 235 16.37 -8.17 28.26
C MET A 235 16.68 -9.06 29.45
N ARG A 236 16.04 -10.23 29.55
CA ARG A 236 16.29 -11.20 30.63
C ARG A 236 17.69 -11.82 30.55
N ASN A 237 18.12 -12.21 29.35
CA ASN A 237 19.31 -13.04 29.16
C ASN A 237 20.59 -12.23 28.95
N PHE A 238 20.50 -11.04 28.36
CA PHE A 238 21.63 -10.18 28.01
C PHE A 238 21.44 -8.70 28.45
N PRO A 239 21.05 -8.42 29.71
CA PRO A 239 20.65 -7.08 30.14
C PRO A 239 21.73 -6.01 29.96
N THR A 240 23.01 -6.38 30.11
CA THR A 240 24.14 -5.44 30.00
C THR A 240 24.41 -4.99 28.56
N SER A 241 23.89 -5.71 27.57
CA SER A 241 24.05 -5.41 26.15
C SER A 241 23.08 -4.33 25.64
N LEU A 242 22.11 -3.92 26.46
CA LEU A 242 21.05 -2.99 26.09
C LEU A 242 21.29 -1.61 26.70
N ARG A 243 21.16 -0.58 25.87
CA ARG A 243 21.04 0.82 26.32
C ARG A 243 19.58 1.17 26.60
N SER A 244 18.69 0.80 25.69
CA SER A 244 17.24 0.98 25.81
C SER A 244 16.48 -0.01 24.94
N VAL A 245 15.19 -0.20 25.23
CA VAL A 245 14.29 -1.09 24.48
C VAL A 245 13.03 -0.35 24.06
N ILE A 246 12.53 -0.62 22.86
CA ILE A 246 11.21 -0.18 22.40
C ILE A 246 10.39 -1.43 22.15
N LEU A 247 9.24 -1.55 22.82
CA LEU A 247 8.26 -2.62 22.63
C LEU A 247 7.03 -2.02 21.95
N ASP A 248 6.76 -2.41 20.71
CA ASP A 248 5.68 -1.84 19.88
C ASP A 248 4.67 -2.91 19.45
N GLY A 249 3.40 -2.80 19.84
CA GLY A 249 2.42 -3.88 19.65
C GLY A 249 2.82 -5.11 20.47
N VAL A 250 2.59 -5.04 21.78
CA VAL A 250 3.31 -5.87 22.75
C VAL A 250 2.69 -7.26 22.93
N VAL A 251 3.53 -8.28 22.89
CA VAL A 251 3.25 -9.65 23.33
C VAL A 251 3.96 -9.86 24.68
N PRO A 252 3.24 -9.82 25.82
CA PRO A 252 3.82 -10.09 27.13
C PRO A 252 4.16 -11.57 27.27
N ALA A 253 5.33 -11.87 27.84
CA ALA A 253 5.77 -13.25 28.04
C ALA A 253 4.78 -14.11 28.84
N GLN A 254 4.05 -13.51 29.79
CA GLN A 254 3.12 -14.22 30.65
C GLN A 254 1.72 -14.45 30.08
N THR A 255 1.47 -14.07 28.83
CA THR A 255 0.14 -14.25 28.21
C THR A 255 0.26 -15.10 26.96
N ASN A 256 -0.46 -16.20 26.97
CA ASN A 256 -0.67 -16.98 25.77
C ASN A 256 -1.64 -16.22 24.84
N PHE A 257 -1.10 -15.55 23.82
CA PHE A 257 -1.90 -14.69 22.96
C PHE A 257 -2.87 -15.48 22.05
N ILE A 258 -2.61 -16.78 21.83
CA ILE A 258 -3.51 -17.67 21.06
C ILE A 258 -4.86 -17.80 21.76
N LEU A 259 -4.85 -18.00 23.08
CA LEU A 259 -6.11 -18.07 23.86
C LEU A 259 -6.86 -16.74 23.92
N GLY A 260 -6.22 -15.63 23.56
CA GLY A 260 -6.82 -14.30 23.51
C GLY A 260 -7.45 -13.93 22.17
N SER A 261 -7.22 -14.70 21.09
CA SER A 261 -7.55 -14.32 19.70
C SER A 261 -9.00 -13.90 19.51
N GLY A 262 -9.96 -14.65 20.05
CA GLY A 262 -11.38 -14.33 19.91
C GLY A 262 -11.78 -13.03 20.61
N LYS A 263 -11.17 -12.72 21.76
CA LYS A 263 -11.41 -11.47 22.48
C LYS A 263 -10.77 -10.27 21.78
N THR A 264 -9.56 -10.41 21.25
CA THR A 264 -8.87 -9.32 20.55
C THR A 264 -9.54 -9.00 19.20
N MET A 265 -10.02 -10.03 18.49
CA MET A 265 -10.85 -9.88 17.30
C MET A 265 -12.17 -9.15 17.61
N ASP A 266 -12.92 -9.60 18.61
CA ASP A 266 -14.18 -8.97 18.98
C ASP A 266 -13.99 -7.51 19.44
N ARG A 267 -12.96 -7.24 20.24
CA ARG A 267 -12.59 -5.89 20.69
C ARG A 267 -12.32 -4.96 19.49
N SER A 268 -11.50 -5.40 18.53
CA SER A 268 -11.06 -4.54 17.42
C SER A 268 -12.19 -4.22 16.44
N LEU A 269 -13.05 -5.20 16.13
CA LEU A 269 -14.26 -4.97 15.35
C LEU A 269 -15.23 -4.04 16.09
N THR A 270 -15.45 -4.27 17.40
CA THR A 270 -16.26 -3.38 18.24
C THR A 270 -15.74 -1.95 18.19
N ARG A 271 -14.41 -1.77 18.29
CA ARG A 271 -13.78 -0.46 18.23
C ARG A 271 -14.03 0.23 16.90
N LEU A 272 -13.92 -0.47 15.77
CA LEU A 272 -14.27 0.05 14.43
C LEU A 272 -15.72 0.53 14.39
N PHE A 273 -16.67 -0.31 14.81
CA PHE A 273 -18.10 -0.01 14.72
C PHE A 273 -18.50 1.16 15.63
N GLN A 274 -18.05 1.16 16.88
CA GLN A 274 -18.34 2.23 17.83
C GLN A 274 -17.75 3.56 17.34
N THR A 275 -16.51 3.56 16.86
CA THR A 275 -15.89 4.80 16.36
C THR A 275 -16.66 5.37 15.16
N CYS A 276 -17.14 4.51 14.24
CA CYS A 276 -17.97 4.97 13.12
C CYS A 276 -19.35 5.47 13.59
N GLN A 277 -19.95 4.81 14.58
CA GLN A 277 -21.24 5.21 15.15
C GLN A 277 -21.17 6.58 15.85
N GLU A 278 -20.06 6.84 16.56
CA GLU A 278 -19.79 8.11 17.25
C GLU A 278 -19.42 9.25 16.28
N ASP A 279 -18.86 8.92 15.10
CA ASP A 279 -18.58 9.91 14.06
C ASP A 279 -19.82 10.23 13.22
N GLU A 280 -20.33 11.47 13.31
CA GLU A 280 -21.56 11.89 12.64
C GLU A 280 -21.51 11.70 11.10
N ALA A 281 -20.36 11.93 10.47
CA ALA A 281 -20.22 11.79 9.02
C ALA A 281 -20.19 10.31 8.61
N CYS A 282 -19.45 9.47 9.36
CA CYS A 282 -19.41 8.03 9.17
C CYS A 282 -20.80 7.43 9.39
N ASN A 283 -21.43 7.65 10.53
CA ASN A 283 -22.73 7.08 10.86
C ASN A 283 -23.84 7.54 9.90
N ARG A 284 -23.79 8.77 9.40
CA ARG A 284 -24.75 9.24 8.37
C ARG A 284 -24.62 8.46 7.07
N GLN A 285 -23.39 8.15 6.64
CA GLN A 285 -23.14 7.48 5.37
C GLN A 285 -23.19 5.94 5.49
N TYR A 286 -22.79 5.42 6.65
CA TYR A 286 -22.65 4.00 6.96
C TYR A 286 -23.44 3.62 8.23
N PRO A 287 -24.77 3.86 8.29
CA PRO A 287 -25.59 3.64 9.48
C PRO A 287 -25.74 2.15 9.85
N ASP A 288 -25.61 1.81 11.13
CA ASP A 288 -25.71 0.42 11.62
C ASP A 288 -24.60 -0.51 11.05
N LEU A 289 -23.38 0.03 10.90
CA LEU A 289 -22.25 -0.67 10.28
C LEU A 289 -22.00 -2.09 10.84
N GLU A 290 -22.09 -2.27 12.16
CA GLU A 290 -21.93 -3.59 12.81
C GLU A 290 -22.94 -4.61 12.26
N LYS A 291 -24.22 -4.22 12.21
CA LYS A 291 -25.28 -5.10 11.72
C LYS A 291 -25.06 -5.41 10.24
N VAL A 292 -24.72 -4.40 9.45
CA VAL A 292 -24.44 -4.57 8.02
C VAL A 292 -23.29 -5.55 7.79
N PHE A 293 -22.22 -5.44 8.58
CA PHE A 293 -21.07 -6.34 8.48
C PHE A 293 -21.45 -7.79 8.75
N PHE A 294 -22.11 -8.08 9.88
CA PHE A 294 -22.46 -9.47 10.22
C PHE A 294 -23.58 -10.05 9.34
N ASP A 295 -24.57 -9.25 8.93
CA ASP A 295 -25.56 -9.68 7.93
C ASP A 295 -24.87 -10.10 6.61
N LEU A 296 -23.84 -9.37 6.20
CA LEU A 296 -23.06 -9.66 5.00
C LEU A 296 -22.21 -10.93 5.15
N VAL A 297 -21.60 -11.15 6.32
CA VAL A 297 -20.88 -12.39 6.63
C VAL A 297 -21.82 -13.58 6.50
N ASP A 298 -23.01 -13.53 7.11
CA ASP A 298 -24.02 -14.60 7.01
C ASP A 298 -24.47 -14.81 5.56
N GLN A 299 -24.69 -13.73 4.80
CA GLN A 299 -25.05 -13.80 3.39
C GLN A 299 -23.96 -14.49 2.55
N LEU A 300 -22.68 -14.15 2.77
CA LEU A 300 -21.56 -14.72 2.03
C LEU A 300 -21.28 -16.17 2.42
N ASN A 301 -21.51 -16.57 3.68
CA ASN A 301 -21.45 -17.97 4.09
C ASN A 301 -22.55 -18.81 3.41
N ALA A 302 -23.73 -18.23 3.16
CA ALA A 302 -24.79 -18.91 2.40
C ALA A 302 -24.56 -18.91 0.89
N SER A 303 -23.97 -17.84 0.34
CA SER A 303 -23.73 -17.66 -1.09
C SER A 303 -22.43 -16.87 -1.33
N PRO A 304 -21.27 -17.56 -1.42
CA PRO A 304 -19.99 -16.90 -1.60
C PRO A 304 -19.92 -16.03 -2.86
N ALA A 305 -19.26 -14.88 -2.76
CA ALA A 305 -19.00 -14.01 -3.90
C ALA A 305 -17.89 -14.59 -4.78
N ARG A 306 -17.91 -14.25 -6.07
CA ARG A 306 -16.87 -14.60 -7.06
C ARG A 306 -16.17 -13.35 -7.52
N VAL A 307 -14.85 -13.34 -7.41
CA VAL A 307 -14.02 -12.18 -7.77
C VAL A 307 -12.82 -12.60 -8.60
N THR A 308 -12.29 -11.64 -9.35
CA THR A 308 -10.98 -11.80 -9.98
C THR A 308 -9.88 -11.36 -9.03
N MET A 309 -8.91 -12.24 -8.79
CA MET A 309 -7.70 -11.98 -8.02
C MET A 309 -6.47 -12.22 -8.88
N THR A 310 -5.36 -11.56 -8.58
CA THR A 310 -4.12 -11.70 -9.35
C THR A 310 -2.95 -11.81 -8.39
N ASP A 311 -2.23 -12.93 -8.47
CA ASP A 311 -0.97 -13.08 -7.75
C ASP A 311 0.02 -12.01 -8.25
N PRO A 312 0.41 -11.05 -7.41
CA PRO A 312 1.24 -9.92 -7.82
C PRO A 312 2.69 -10.30 -8.14
N GLU A 313 3.12 -11.50 -7.75
CA GLU A 313 4.49 -11.98 -7.97
C GLU A 313 4.56 -12.89 -9.20
N THR A 314 3.62 -13.82 -9.38
CA THR A 314 3.60 -14.71 -10.56
C THR A 314 2.85 -14.11 -11.75
N GLY A 315 1.92 -13.19 -11.51
CA GLY A 315 1.00 -12.64 -12.52
C GLY A 315 -0.15 -13.58 -12.89
N THR A 316 -0.31 -14.70 -12.19
CA THR A 316 -1.42 -15.64 -12.39
C THR A 316 -2.73 -14.96 -12.01
N VAL A 317 -3.73 -15.08 -12.88
CA VAL A 317 -5.08 -14.52 -12.68
C VAL A 317 -6.04 -15.64 -12.34
N TYR A 318 -6.73 -15.50 -11.20
CA TYR A 318 -7.80 -16.37 -10.75
C TYR A 318 -9.11 -15.63 -11.00
N HIS A 319 -9.95 -16.14 -11.89
CA HIS A 319 -11.15 -15.44 -12.34
C HIS A 319 -12.35 -15.68 -11.43
N GLU A 320 -12.34 -16.80 -10.71
CA GLU A 320 -13.48 -17.29 -9.91
C GLU A 320 -13.11 -17.47 -8.44
N ALA A 321 -12.19 -16.64 -7.92
CA ALA A 321 -11.78 -16.70 -6.52
C ALA A 321 -13.01 -16.52 -5.61
N ALA A 322 -13.17 -17.41 -4.64
CA ALA A 322 -14.32 -17.44 -3.75
C ALA A 322 -14.07 -16.53 -2.53
N ILE A 323 -15.05 -15.69 -2.20
CA ILE A 323 -15.10 -14.96 -0.93
C ILE A 323 -16.37 -15.37 -0.20
N ASP A 324 -16.23 -16.25 0.79
CA ASP A 324 -17.27 -16.55 1.75
C ASP A 324 -17.25 -15.56 2.93
N GLY A 325 -18.15 -15.76 3.89
CA GLY A 325 -18.29 -14.87 5.04
C GLY A 325 -17.06 -14.90 5.95
N ASP A 326 -16.45 -16.06 6.13
CA ASP A 326 -15.24 -16.21 6.95
C ASP A 326 -14.04 -15.52 6.31
N THR A 327 -13.87 -15.68 4.99
CA THR A 327 -12.85 -14.97 4.21
C THR A 327 -13.05 -13.47 4.30
N PHE A 328 -14.30 -12.99 4.22
CA PHE A 328 -14.61 -11.58 4.35
C PHE A 328 -14.32 -11.04 5.76
N LEU A 329 -14.74 -11.77 6.80
CA LEU A 329 -14.50 -11.42 8.20
C LEU A 329 -13.01 -11.37 8.51
N ASN A 330 -12.27 -12.44 8.18
CA ASN A 330 -10.83 -12.51 8.38
C ASN A 330 -10.10 -11.46 7.55
N GLY A 331 -10.57 -11.18 6.33
CA GLY A 331 -10.04 -10.10 5.51
C GLY A 331 -10.16 -8.75 6.19
N ILE A 332 -11.36 -8.36 6.65
CA ILE A 332 -11.55 -7.08 7.37
C ILE A 332 -10.72 -7.03 8.65
N PHE A 333 -10.63 -8.13 9.40
CA PHE A 333 -9.75 -8.24 10.56
C PHE A 333 -8.27 -8.01 10.21
N GLN A 334 -7.78 -8.61 9.12
CA GLN A 334 -6.41 -8.36 8.63
C GLN A 334 -6.19 -6.92 8.18
N LEU A 335 -7.22 -6.25 7.64
CA LEU A 335 -7.09 -4.83 7.27
C LEU A 335 -7.02 -3.89 8.48
N LEU A 336 -7.53 -4.31 9.65
CA LEU A 336 -7.38 -3.54 10.90
C LEU A 336 -5.93 -3.48 11.39
N TYR A 337 -5.03 -4.32 10.89
CA TYR A 337 -3.60 -4.25 11.22
C TYR A 337 -2.93 -2.99 10.66
N VAL A 338 -3.51 -2.37 9.62
CA VAL A 338 -2.87 -1.26 8.89
C VAL A 338 -3.65 0.03 9.17
N SER A 339 -3.04 0.96 9.92
CA SER A 339 -3.66 2.22 10.35
C SER A 339 -4.32 2.98 9.19
N ASP A 340 -3.64 3.06 8.04
CA ASP A 340 -4.12 3.81 6.88
C ASP A 340 -5.29 3.16 6.13
N LEU A 341 -5.63 1.90 6.44
CA LEU A 341 -6.78 1.19 5.85
C LEU A 341 -8.02 1.28 6.74
N ILE A 342 -7.89 1.52 8.04
CA ILE A 342 -9.02 1.61 8.98
C ILE A 342 -10.06 2.64 8.53
N PRO A 343 -9.69 3.88 8.10
CA PRO A 343 -10.64 4.85 7.58
C PRO A 343 -11.50 4.35 6.41
N LEU A 344 -11.04 3.36 5.66
CA LEU A 344 -11.67 2.84 4.44
C LEU A 344 -12.67 1.72 4.71
N LEU A 345 -12.59 1.06 5.87
CA LEU A 345 -13.33 -0.17 6.15
C LEU A 345 -14.85 0.01 6.12
N PRO A 346 -15.45 1.07 6.69
CA PRO A 346 -16.90 1.27 6.60
C PRO A 346 -17.41 1.33 5.15
N ARG A 347 -16.67 2.03 4.29
CA ARG A 347 -16.97 2.11 2.86
C ARG A 347 -16.89 0.74 2.20
N MET A 348 -15.79 0.03 2.44
CA MET A 348 -15.54 -1.29 1.87
C MET A 348 -16.65 -2.29 2.23
N ILE A 349 -17.10 -2.28 3.49
CA ILE A 349 -18.21 -3.11 3.97
C ILE A 349 -19.51 -2.78 3.23
N TYR A 350 -19.79 -1.49 3.02
CA TYR A 350 -20.99 -1.04 2.30
C TYR A 350 -20.98 -1.32 0.80
N GLU A 351 -19.81 -1.26 0.16
CA GLU A 351 -19.65 -1.64 -1.24
C GLU A 351 -19.81 -3.15 -1.41
N ALA A 352 -19.21 -3.94 -0.53
CA ALA A 352 -19.36 -5.39 -0.52
C ALA A 352 -20.83 -5.82 -0.35
N ARG A 353 -21.59 -5.13 0.52
CA ARG A 353 -23.04 -5.30 0.64
C ARG A 353 -23.79 -5.09 -0.68
N GLN A 354 -23.29 -4.20 -1.54
CA GLN A 354 -23.87 -3.91 -2.87
C GLN A 354 -23.35 -4.86 -3.95
N GLY A 355 -22.55 -5.87 -3.59
CA GLY A 355 -21.93 -6.81 -4.51
C GLY A 355 -20.64 -6.30 -5.17
N ASN A 356 -20.11 -5.15 -4.74
CA ASN A 356 -18.85 -4.62 -5.24
C ASN A 356 -17.70 -4.99 -4.30
N PHE A 357 -16.86 -5.93 -4.73
CA PHE A 357 -15.71 -6.44 -3.98
C PHE A 357 -14.37 -5.98 -4.55
N ASP A 358 -14.33 -5.12 -5.57
CA ASP A 358 -13.11 -4.85 -6.34
C ASP A 358 -11.94 -4.36 -5.47
N ALA A 359 -12.19 -3.39 -4.58
CA ALA A 359 -11.18 -2.86 -3.66
C ALA A 359 -10.74 -3.91 -2.62
N PHE A 360 -11.69 -4.63 -2.04
CA PHE A 360 -11.43 -5.69 -1.07
C PHE A 360 -10.61 -6.82 -1.69
N ALA A 361 -11.03 -7.35 -2.85
CA ALA A 361 -10.36 -8.41 -3.57
C ALA A 361 -8.94 -8.02 -3.98
N ARG A 362 -8.72 -6.76 -4.39
CA ARG A 362 -7.38 -6.28 -4.74
C ARG A 362 -6.42 -6.26 -3.54
N ILE A 363 -6.88 -5.83 -2.38
CA ILE A 363 -6.05 -5.81 -1.16
C ILE A 363 -5.88 -7.24 -0.63
N LEU A 364 -6.94 -8.04 -0.60
CA LEU A 364 -6.90 -9.44 -0.20
C LEU A 364 -5.92 -10.24 -1.06
N SER A 365 -5.83 -9.97 -2.37
CA SER A 365 -4.89 -10.62 -3.27
C SER A 365 -3.43 -10.39 -2.86
N ILE A 366 -3.11 -9.28 -2.20
CA ILE A 366 -1.74 -9.01 -1.73
C ILE A 366 -1.46 -9.73 -0.43
N LEU A 367 -2.47 -9.85 0.43
CA LEU A 367 -2.38 -10.58 1.70
C LEU A 367 -2.24 -12.09 1.45
N VAL A 368 -3.11 -12.64 0.60
CA VAL A 368 -3.19 -14.09 0.32
C VAL A 368 -1.94 -14.60 -0.39
N PHE A 369 -1.37 -13.82 -1.31
CA PHE A 369 -0.16 -14.20 -2.05
C PHE A 369 1.11 -13.56 -1.46
N ASP A 370 1.12 -13.27 -0.16
CA ASP A 370 2.32 -12.80 0.50
C ASP A 370 3.28 -13.94 0.84
N ARG A 371 4.52 -13.83 0.35
CA ARG A 371 5.57 -14.85 0.51
C ARG A 371 6.67 -14.42 1.50
N SER A 372 6.40 -13.40 2.31
CA SER A 372 7.40 -12.84 3.23
C SER A 372 7.45 -13.55 4.58
N MET A 373 6.42 -14.34 4.90
CA MET A 373 6.28 -15.04 6.18
C MET A 373 6.83 -16.47 6.10
N SER A 374 7.69 -16.82 7.05
CA SER A 374 8.28 -18.15 7.18
C SER A 374 7.48 -19.00 8.17
N TYR A 375 6.44 -19.70 7.70
CA TYR A 375 5.56 -20.53 8.53
C TYR A 375 6.30 -21.60 9.34
N GLY A 376 7.42 -22.14 8.84
CA GLY A 376 8.19 -23.10 9.61
C GLY A 376 8.89 -22.46 10.82
N MET A 377 9.30 -21.19 10.73
CA MET A 377 9.77 -20.43 11.89
C MET A 377 8.60 -20.11 12.84
N TYR A 378 7.46 -19.66 12.29
CA TYR A 378 6.26 -19.35 13.07
C TYR A 378 5.85 -20.51 13.99
N TYR A 379 5.66 -21.71 13.40
CA TYR A 379 5.21 -22.86 14.17
C TYR A 379 6.30 -23.50 15.03
N SER A 380 7.59 -23.34 14.69
CA SER A 380 8.66 -23.81 15.59
C SER A 380 8.66 -23.03 16.91
N VAL A 381 8.46 -21.72 16.85
CA VAL A 381 8.34 -20.87 18.06
C VAL A 381 7.03 -21.15 18.80
N VAL A 382 5.88 -21.00 18.12
CA VAL A 382 4.56 -21.11 18.78
C VAL A 382 4.38 -22.49 19.43
N CYS A 383 4.84 -23.56 18.79
CA CYS A 383 4.72 -24.89 19.37
C CYS A 383 5.71 -25.17 20.51
N ALA A 384 6.84 -24.46 20.55
CA ALA A 384 7.79 -24.59 21.65
C ALA A 384 7.40 -23.76 22.88
N GLU A 385 6.72 -22.63 22.68
CA GLU A 385 6.50 -21.60 23.69
C GLU A 385 5.03 -21.44 24.11
N ASP A 386 4.09 -21.56 23.18
CA ASP A 386 2.68 -21.18 23.40
C ASP A 386 1.70 -22.37 23.29
N ALA A 387 2.17 -23.61 23.20
CA ALA A 387 1.32 -24.81 23.05
C ALA A 387 1.10 -25.60 24.36
N ASP A 388 1.27 -24.95 25.51
CA ASP A 388 1.19 -25.55 26.85
C ASP A 388 -0.21 -25.42 27.52
N PHE A 389 -1.26 -25.26 26.72
CA PHE A 389 -2.64 -25.08 27.18
C PHE A 389 -3.54 -26.29 26.88
N THR A 390 -4.76 -26.27 27.43
CA THR A 390 -5.86 -27.14 27.02
C THR A 390 -6.95 -26.33 26.29
N PRO A 391 -7.72 -26.93 25.38
CA PRO A 391 -8.82 -26.21 24.72
C PRO A 391 -9.86 -25.61 25.67
N ALA A 392 -9.95 -26.15 26.90
CA ALA A 392 -10.85 -25.64 27.95
C ALA A 392 -10.39 -24.30 28.55
N ASP A 393 -9.12 -23.92 28.36
CA ASP A 393 -8.56 -22.65 28.83
C ASP A 393 -8.95 -21.48 27.92
N HIS A 394 -9.50 -21.76 26.73
CA HIS A 394 -9.97 -20.75 25.80
C HIS A 394 -11.29 -20.13 26.30
N ASP A 395 -11.19 -18.94 26.90
CA ASP A 395 -12.34 -18.20 27.41
C ASP A 395 -12.93 -17.26 26.34
N LEU A 396 -14.09 -17.65 25.81
CA LEU A 396 -14.87 -16.88 24.85
C LEU A 396 -16.06 -16.12 25.49
N ASN A 397 -16.10 -16.00 26.83
CA ASN A 397 -17.15 -15.22 27.48
C ASN A 397 -17.11 -13.75 27.05
N GLY A 398 -18.27 -13.22 26.66
CA GLY A 398 -18.39 -11.85 26.17
C GLY A 398 -18.02 -11.65 24.70
N VAL A 399 -17.52 -12.68 24.01
CA VAL A 399 -17.27 -12.67 22.56
C VAL A 399 -18.58 -12.89 21.81
N ARG A 400 -18.79 -12.19 20.68
CA ARG A 400 -19.99 -12.38 19.84
C ARG A 400 -20.11 -13.83 19.34
N PRO A 401 -21.32 -14.40 19.24
CA PRO A 401 -21.52 -15.81 18.85
C PRO A 401 -20.83 -16.21 17.54
N ILE A 402 -20.88 -15.36 16.52
CA ILE A 402 -20.26 -15.65 15.21
C ILE A 402 -18.73 -15.74 15.28
N ILE A 403 -18.09 -14.90 16.09
CA ILE A 403 -16.64 -14.94 16.32
C ILE A 403 -16.30 -16.14 17.20
N ALA A 404 -17.08 -16.38 18.25
CA ALA A 404 -16.88 -17.52 19.14
C ALA A 404 -17.00 -18.86 18.39
N GLU A 405 -17.90 -18.97 17.42
CA GLU A 405 -18.04 -20.18 16.59
C GLU A 405 -16.81 -20.46 15.72
N ILE A 406 -16.17 -19.41 15.20
CA ILE A 406 -14.93 -19.50 14.42
C ILE A 406 -13.77 -19.89 15.36
N GLU A 407 -13.64 -19.17 16.47
CA GLU A 407 -12.48 -19.24 17.38
C GLU A 407 -12.49 -20.45 18.32
N GLN A 408 -13.64 -21.08 18.57
CA GLN A 408 -13.72 -22.27 19.44
C GLN A 408 -12.83 -23.44 18.96
N ARG A 409 -12.50 -23.49 17.66
CA ARG A 409 -11.68 -24.57 17.07
C ARG A 409 -10.19 -24.24 17.05
N THR A 410 -9.82 -22.96 17.11
CA THR A 410 -8.44 -22.46 17.04
C THR A 410 -7.48 -23.21 17.98
N PRO A 411 -7.79 -23.40 19.29
CA PRO A 411 -6.87 -24.07 20.21
C PRO A 411 -6.61 -25.52 19.83
N GLN A 412 -7.65 -26.29 19.46
CA GLN A 412 -7.49 -27.70 19.10
C GLN A 412 -6.72 -27.84 17.79
N SER A 413 -7.02 -27.03 16.78
CA SER A 413 -6.31 -27.04 15.50
C SER A 413 -4.82 -26.72 15.68
N LEU A 414 -4.48 -25.76 16.55
CA LEU A 414 -3.09 -25.45 16.87
C LEU A 414 -2.41 -26.63 17.58
N LEU A 415 -3.06 -27.24 18.58
CA LEU A 415 -2.49 -28.41 19.28
C LEU A 415 -2.27 -29.59 18.34
N ASP A 416 -3.20 -29.86 17.43
CA ASP A 416 -3.06 -30.92 16.42
C ASP A 416 -1.88 -30.65 15.49
N LEU A 417 -1.71 -29.38 15.07
CA LEU A 417 -0.56 -28.95 14.29
C LEU A 417 0.73 -29.10 15.08
N CYS A 418 0.80 -28.63 16.34
CA CYS A 418 2.01 -28.70 17.16
C CYS A 418 2.40 -30.14 17.51
N ASN A 419 1.43 -31.02 17.77
CA ASN A 419 1.67 -32.45 17.92
C ASN A 419 2.26 -33.08 16.66
N ASN A 420 1.93 -32.55 15.47
CA ASN A 420 2.54 -32.99 14.22
C ASN A 420 3.92 -32.35 13.97
N TRP A 421 4.07 -31.07 14.29
CA TRP A 421 5.30 -30.28 14.14
C TRP A 421 6.42 -30.82 15.03
N ASP A 422 6.08 -31.23 16.26
CA ASP A 422 6.89 -32.06 17.16
C ASP A 422 8.29 -31.46 17.37
N VAL A 423 8.29 -30.28 17.97
CA VAL A 423 9.46 -29.56 18.46
C VAL A 423 9.56 -29.70 19.97
N GLN A 424 10.76 -29.54 20.52
CA GLN A 424 10.98 -29.57 21.97
C GLN A 424 10.32 -28.33 22.61
N PRO A 425 9.43 -28.51 23.59
CA PRO A 425 8.89 -27.39 24.37
C PRO A 425 10.00 -26.72 25.20
N LEU A 426 9.91 -25.39 25.33
CA LEU A 426 10.75 -24.65 26.26
C LEU A 426 10.27 -24.83 27.70
N ASP A 427 11.16 -24.55 28.65
CA ASP A 427 10.81 -24.55 30.07
C ASP A 427 9.86 -23.38 30.37
N ALA A 428 8.83 -23.60 31.20
CA ALA A 428 7.83 -22.61 31.62
C ALA A 428 8.40 -21.35 32.29
N SER A 429 9.72 -21.27 32.51
CA SER A 429 10.38 -20.01 32.83
C SER A 429 10.33 -18.97 31.70
N VAL A 430 10.11 -19.38 30.43
CA VAL A 430 9.94 -18.44 29.32
C VAL A 430 8.71 -17.56 29.55
N ASP A 431 7.61 -18.12 30.05
CA ASP A 431 6.33 -17.45 30.30
C ASP A 431 6.28 -16.61 31.58
N LYS A 432 7.38 -16.53 32.33
CA LYS A 432 7.42 -15.64 33.50
C LYS A 432 7.45 -14.18 33.04
N PRO A 433 6.85 -13.23 33.79
CA PRO A 433 7.05 -11.82 33.51
C PRO A 433 8.54 -11.43 33.55
N VAL A 434 8.99 -10.58 32.62
CA VAL A 434 10.37 -10.06 32.63
C VAL A 434 10.47 -8.89 33.59
N VAL A 435 11.36 -9.01 34.57
CA VAL A 435 11.69 -7.93 35.51
C VAL A 435 12.95 -7.22 35.02
N SER A 436 12.89 -5.91 34.81
CA SER A 436 14.04 -5.14 34.33
C SER A 436 13.99 -3.67 34.79
N ASP A 437 15.17 -3.05 34.84
CA ASP A 437 15.35 -1.61 35.03
C ASP A 437 16.00 -0.92 33.81
N ILE A 438 16.11 -1.63 32.69
CA ILE A 438 16.50 -1.06 31.41
C ILE A 438 15.40 -0.06 31.00
N PRO A 439 15.77 1.16 30.56
CA PRO A 439 14.79 2.10 30.01
C PRO A 439 14.01 1.48 28.85
N THR A 440 12.69 1.51 28.95
CA THR A 440 11.79 0.91 27.94
C THR A 440 10.70 1.89 27.51
N LEU A 441 10.56 2.09 26.19
CA LEU A 441 9.37 2.71 25.62
C LEU A 441 8.40 1.60 25.22
N VAL A 442 7.15 1.72 25.65
CA VAL A 442 6.09 0.76 25.37
C VAL A 442 5.01 1.46 24.55
N LEU A 443 4.76 0.98 23.33
CA LEU A 443 3.82 1.56 22.38
C LEU A 443 2.73 0.55 22.02
N SER A 444 1.51 1.03 21.89
CA SER A 444 0.37 0.24 21.44
C SER A 444 -0.60 1.08 20.60
N GLY A 445 -1.34 0.42 19.71
CA GLY A 445 -2.39 1.05 18.93
C GLY A 445 -3.77 0.86 19.55
N GLY A 446 -4.59 1.89 19.56
CA GLY A 446 -5.97 1.81 20.03
C GLY A 446 -6.83 0.84 19.21
N PHE A 447 -6.51 0.68 17.92
CA PHE A 447 -7.16 -0.25 16.99
C PHE A 447 -6.38 -1.55 16.77
N ASP A 448 -5.24 -1.76 17.46
CA ASP A 448 -4.42 -2.96 17.28
C ASP A 448 -5.28 -4.23 17.44
N PRO A 449 -5.45 -5.05 16.38
CA PRO A 449 -6.33 -6.21 16.40
C PRO A 449 -5.73 -7.44 17.09
N ILE A 450 -4.43 -7.44 17.40
CA ILE A 450 -3.71 -8.63 17.91
C ILE A 450 -3.14 -8.41 19.29
N THR A 451 -2.42 -7.32 19.47
CA THR A 451 -1.71 -6.98 20.71
C THR A 451 -2.34 -5.73 21.32
N PRO A 452 -3.50 -5.89 21.98
CA PRO A 452 -4.26 -4.75 22.46
C PRO A 452 -3.48 -4.00 23.57
N PRO A 453 -3.82 -2.73 23.87
CA PRO A 453 -3.10 -1.94 24.88
C PRO A 453 -2.98 -2.58 26.27
N GLU A 454 -3.91 -3.46 26.63
CA GLU A 454 -3.88 -4.22 27.88
C GLU A 454 -2.62 -5.10 27.97
N TYR A 455 -2.20 -5.71 26.87
CA TYR A 455 -0.98 -6.53 26.82
C TYR A 455 0.30 -5.70 27.06
N ALA A 456 0.31 -4.47 26.55
CA ALA A 456 1.38 -3.52 26.83
C ALA A 456 1.44 -3.14 28.32
N ALA A 457 0.27 -2.96 28.96
CA ALA A 457 0.20 -2.71 30.40
C ALA A 457 0.70 -3.91 31.23
N ASP A 458 0.35 -5.14 30.83
CA ASP A 458 0.80 -6.37 31.49
C ASP A 458 2.33 -6.53 31.40
N ALA A 459 2.93 -6.33 30.22
CA ALA A 459 4.37 -6.35 30.06
C ALA A 459 5.06 -5.24 30.89
N ALA A 460 4.51 -4.02 30.86
CA ALA A 460 5.08 -2.86 31.54
C ALA A 460 5.05 -2.97 33.07
N SER A 461 4.14 -3.77 33.64
CA SER A 461 3.93 -3.91 35.09
C SER A 461 5.19 -4.33 35.88
N THR A 462 6.12 -5.04 35.23
CA THR A 462 7.38 -5.51 35.84
C THR A 462 8.63 -4.77 35.32
N LEU A 463 8.45 -3.75 34.48
CA LEU A 463 9.52 -2.91 33.95
C LEU A 463 9.62 -1.61 34.76
N SER A 464 10.61 -1.51 35.63
CA SER A 464 10.69 -0.39 36.59
C SER A 464 10.98 0.98 35.98
N LYS A 465 11.53 1.03 34.76
CA LYS A 465 11.81 2.27 34.00
C LYS A 465 11.13 2.22 32.64
N ASN A 466 9.80 2.33 32.63
CA ASN A 466 9.01 2.31 31.39
C ASN A 466 8.23 3.61 31.13
N TYR A 467 8.00 3.90 29.85
CA TYR A 467 7.03 4.90 29.38
C TYR A 467 6.02 4.19 28.49
N ASN A 468 4.77 4.08 28.94
CA ASN A 468 3.71 3.37 28.22
C ASN A 468 2.73 4.35 27.58
N TYR A 469 2.65 4.32 26.24
CA TYR A 469 1.79 5.20 25.44
C TYR A 469 0.90 4.39 24.48
N VAL A 470 -0.34 4.85 24.36
CA VAL A 470 -1.33 4.32 23.41
C VAL A 470 -1.56 5.37 22.34
N ILE A 471 -1.40 5.01 21.06
CA ILE A 471 -1.76 5.84 19.91
C ILE A 471 -3.23 5.55 19.56
N PRO A 472 -4.19 6.46 19.82
CA PRO A 472 -5.63 6.14 19.77
C PRO A 472 -6.11 5.65 18.42
N THR A 473 -5.55 6.18 17.33
CA THR A 473 -5.86 5.82 15.93
C THR A 473 -4.87 4.82 15.35
N GLY A 474 -3.85 4.43 16.12
CA GLY A 474 -2.83 3.48 15.69
C GLY A 474 -3.37 2.05 15.61
N ALA A 475 -2.87 1.31 14.63
CA ALA A 475 -3.10 -0.12 14.43
C ALA A 475 -1.97 -0.96 15.03
N HIS A 476 -1.58 -2.06 14.39
CA HIS A 476 -0.49 -2.93 14.85
C HIS A 476 0.88 -2.39 14.40
N GLY A 477 1.70 -1.97 15.36
CA GLY A 477 2.97 -1.27 15.11
C GLY A 477 2.81 0.24 14.89
N GLN A 478 3.61 1.06 15.57
CA GLN A 478 3.54 2.52 15.57
C GLN A 478 4.72 3.21 14.88
N MET A 479 5.87 2.56 14.72
CA MET A 479 6.97 3.15 13.97
C MET A 479 6.55 3.47 12.53
N LEU A 480 6.77 4.70 12.08
CA LEU A 480 6.33 5.27 10.80
C LEU A 480 4.80 5.35 10.62
N SER A 481 4.00 5.15 11.69
CA SER A 481 2.54 5.25 11.60
C SER A 481 2.03 6.69 11.71
N SER A 482 2.77 7.56 12.40
CA SER A 482 2.43 8.97 12.55
C SER A 482 3.63 9.81 13.02
N ASP A 483 3.58 11.10 12.76
CA ASP A 483 4.61 12.05 13.26
C ASP A 483 4.72 12.07 14.80
N CYS A 484 3.63 11.73 15.52
CA CYS A 484 3.64 11.66 16.97
C CYS A 484 4.38 10.42 17.47
N ALA A 485 4.04 9.23 16.95
CA ALA A 485 4.73 7.99 17.29
C ALA A 485 6.24 8.08 16.97
N ASP A 486 6.57 8.61 15.79
CA ASP A 486 7.95 8.83 15.36
C ASP A 486 8.70 9.81 16.28
N GLY A 487 8.03 10.89 16.71
CA GLY A 487 8.58 11.85 17.66
C GLY A 487 8.84 11.24 19.04
N LEU A 488 7.94 10.37 19.53
CA LEU A 488 8.11 9.64 20.79
C LEU A 488 9.33 8.70 20.73
N ILE A 489 9.45 7.92 19.65
CA ILE A 489 10.58 7.01 19.40
C ILE A 489 11.90 7.80 19.34
N GLN A 490 11.94 8.88 18.56
CA GLN A 490 13.14 9.70 18.41
C GLN A 490 13.56 10.35 19.73
N SER A 491 12.62 10.95 20.46
CA SER A 491 12.91 11.57 21.75
C SER A 491 13.41 10.55 22.78
N PHE A 492 12.85 9.34 22.78
CA PHE A 492 13.28 8.27 23.68
C PHE A 492 14.69 7.77 23.34
N LEU A 493 15.00 7.60 22.06
CA LEU A 493 16.34 7.16 21.65
C LEU A 493 17.42 8.20 21.97
N GLU A 494 17.09 9.49 21.89
CA GLU A 494 18.03 10.56 22.26
C GLU A 494 18.33 10.56 23.75
N ASP A 495 17.31 10.51 24.62
CA ASP A 495 17.46 10.41 26.07
C ASP A 495 16.45 9.42 26.68
N PRO A 496 16.83 8.13 26.84
CA PRO A 496 15.92 7.13 27.37
C PRO A 496 15.68 7.29 28.88
N THR A 497 16.43 8.15 29.56
CA THR A 497 16.23 8.44 30.99
C THR A 497 15.13 9.46 31.24
N ARG A 498 14.56 10.05 30.18
CA ARG A 498 13.52 11.05 30.25
C ARG A 498 12.26 10.59 29.50
N ALA A 499 11.10 10.86 30.09
CA ALA A 499 9.82 10.60 29.44
C ALA A 499 9.70 11.45 28.16
N PRO A 500 9.39 10.84 27.00
CA PRO A 500 9.06 11.58 25.79
C PRO A 500 7.81 12.46 25.98
N ASP A 501 7.74 13.59 25.28
CA ASP A 501 6.56 14.46 25.29
C ASP A 501 5.40 13.81 24.52
N SER A 502 4.33 13.47 25.23
CA SER A 502 3.14 12.80 24.70
C SER A 502 1.98 13.74 24.37
N SER A 503 2.18 15.06 24.43
CA SER A 503 1.12 16.04 24.13
C SER A 503 0.55 15.94 22.71
N CYS A 504 1.29 15.36 21.77
CA CYS A 504 0.79 15.11 20.41
C CYS A 504 -0.28 14.02 20.32
N ILE A 505 -0.38 13.12 21.32
CA ILE A 505 -1.36 12.03 21.33
C ILE A 505 -2.79 12.57 21.38
N ASP A 506 -3.01 13.59 22.22
CA ASP A 506 -4.33 14.23 22.36
C ASP A 506 -4.78 14.91 21.06
N LEU A 507 -3.84 15.39 20.25
CA LEU A 507 -4.12 16.01 18.94
C LEU A 507 -4.51 14.97 17.87
N GLN A 508 -4.19 13.70 18.10
CA GLN A 508 -4.49 12.58 17.20
C GLN A 508 -5.66 11.71 17.69
N ALA A 509 -6.43 12.18 18.67
CA ALA A 509 -7.47 11.35 19.31
C ALA A 509 -8.64 10.93 18.39
N ARG A 510 -8.76 11.51 17.18
CA ARG A 510 -9.92 11.26 16.30
C ARG A 510 -9.50 10.67 14.96
N LEU A 511 -10.00 9.47 14.70
CA LEU A 511 -9.96 8.85 13.37
C LEU A 511 -10.95 9.55 12.45
N GLU A 512 -10.51 9.96 11.26
CA GLU A 512 -11.41 10.48 10.23
C GLU A 512 -11.73 9.39 9.20
N PHE A 513 -12.98 8.92 9.16
CA PHE A 513 -13.41 7.92 8.18
C PHE A 513 -13.54 8.50 6.77
N LEU A 514 -13.27 7.66 5.78
CA LEU A 514 -13.45 8.02 4.38
C LEU A 514 -14.93 8.10 4.04
N THR A 515 -15.42 9.31 3.87
CA THR A 515 -16.80 9.62 3.46
C THR A 515 -16.82 10.30 2.09
N SER A 516 -17.99 10.38 1.45
CA SER A 516 -18.17 11.08 0.18
C SER A 516 -17.79 12.57 0.25
N ALA A 517 -17.78 13.17 1.43
CA ALA A 517 -17.29 14.53 1.63
C ALA A 517 -15.78 14.65 1.35
N LYS A 518 -14.99 13.65 1.75
CA LYS A 518 -13.52 13.63 1.70
C LYS A 518 -12.95 13.03 0.42
N LEU A 519 -13.80 12.53 -0.46
CA LEU A 519 -13.42 11.81 -1.66
C LEU A 519 -14.30 12.18 -2.86
N ILE A 520 -13.68 12.26 -4.01
CA ILE A 520 -14.34 12.29 -5.31
C ILE A 520 -14.28 10.88 -5.88
N ASP A 521 -15.44 10.23 -5.95
CA ASP A 521 -15.56 8.85 -6.41
C ASP A 521 -15.13 8.70 -7.88
N MET A 522 -14.15 7.85 -8.13
CA MET A 522 -13.63 7.54 -9.46
C MET A 522 -13.32 6.05 -9.59
N PRO A 523 -14.35 5.21 -9.80
CA PRO A 523 -14.17 3.77 -9.87
C PRO A 523 -13.30 3.34 -11.07
N VAL A 524 -13.13 4.23 -12.05
CA VAL A 524 -12.24 4.00 -13.20
C VAL A 524 -10.78 3.80 -12.79
N ILE A 525 -10.31 4.41 -11.69
CA ILE A 525 -8.90 4.32 -11.29
C ILE A 525 -8.52 2.85 -11.03
N LEU A 526 -9.33 2.12 -10.25
CA LEU A 526 -9.12 0.69 -10.03
C LEU A 526 -9.21 -0.12 -11.32
N LYS A 527 -10.20 0.15 -12.16
CA LYS A 527 -10.36 -0.57 -13.43
C LYS A 527 -9.14 -0.42 -14.33
N LEU A 528 -8.55 0.79 -14.41
CA LEU A 528 -7.31 1.05 -15.13
C LEU A 528 -6.10 0.35 -14.48
N LEU A 529 -6.01 0.35 -13.15
CA LEU A 529 -4.96 -0.39 -12.42
C LEU A 529 -5.09 -1.91 -12.56
N ASN A 530 -6.30 -2.40 -12.87
CA ASN A 530 -6.60 -3.79 -13.20
C ASN A 530 -6.48 -4.08 -14.70
N LEU A 531 -6.06 -3.11 -15.51
CA LEU A 531 -5.92 -3.23 -16.97
C LEU A 531 -7.22 -3.68 -17.66
N ASP A 532 -8.38 -3.25 -17.14
CA ASP A 532 -9.69 -3.56 -17.72
C ASP A 532 -9.76 -3.11 -19.20
N PRO A 533 -10.05 -4.03 -20.15
CA PRO A 533 -10.02 -3.71 -21.58
C PRO A 533 -10.95 -2.57 -21.99
N VAL A 534 -12.12 -2.46 -21.36
CA VAL A 534 -13.10 -1.40 -21.66
C VAL A 534 -12.57 -0.05 -21.20
N SER A 535 -12.04 0.01 -19.98
CA SER A 535 -11.44 1.22 -19.41
C SER A 535 -10.19 1.65 -20.19
N LEU A 536 -9.36 0.70 -20.64
CA LEU A 536 -8.22 0.98 -21.52
C LEU A 536 -8.67 1.55 -22.87
N LEU A 537 -9.68 0.96 -23.51
CA LEU A 537 -10.24 1.48 -24.77
C LEU A 537 -10.81 2.89 -24.59
N GLY A 538 -11.51 3.14 -23.48
CA GLY A 538 -12.00 4.47 -23.11
C GLY A 538 -10.84 5.46 -22.97
N PHE A 539 -9.75 5.06 -22.32
CA PHE A 539 -8.53 5.87 -22.16
C PHE A 539 -7.87 6.20 -23.51
N PHE A 540 -7.71 5.22 -24.40
CA PHE A 540 -7.18 5.46 -25.76
C PHE A 540 -8.09 6.39 -26.57
N THR A 541 -9.41 6.19 -26.49
CA THR A 541 -10.41 7.03 -27.16
C THR A 541 -10.32 8.48 -26.66
N PHE A 542 -10.21 8.65 -25.35
CA PHE A 542 -10.00 9.94 -24.72
C PHE A 542 -8.71 10.61 -25.20
N CYS A 543 -7.58 9.91 -25.20
CA CYS A 543 -6.29 10.44 -25.67
C CYS A 543 -6.34 10.88 -27.13
N LEU A 544 -6.94 10.07 -28.01
CA LEU A 544 -7.08 10.40 -29.43
C LEU A 544 -7.97 11.64 -29.64
N ALA A 545 -9.12 11.70 -28.96
CA ALA A 545 -10.03 12.82 -29.01
C ALA A 545 -9.39 14.10 -28.46
N LEU A 546 -8.60 14.00 -27.38
CA LEU A 546 -7.88 15.11 -26.78
C LEU A 546 -6.82 15.67 -27.72
N LEU A 547 -6.00 14.81 -28.33
CA LEU A 547 -5.01 15.20 -29.34
C LEU A 547 -5.66 15.94 -30.51
N PHE A 548 -6.81 15.45 -30.97
CA PHE A 548 -7.55 16.11 -32.04
C PHE A 548 -8.09 17.47 -31.60
N LEU A 549 -8.65 17.57 -30.39
CA LEU A 549 -9.16 18.82 -29.84
C LEU A 549 -8.05 19.88 -29.69
N TRP A 550 -6.87 19.46 -29.22
CA TRP A 550 -5.67 20.30 -29.09
C TRP A 550 -5.16 20.87 -30.42
N SER A 551 -5.45 20.24 -31.56
CA SER A 551 -5.12 20.82 -32.86
C SER A 551 -5.70 22.24 -33.02
N SER A 552 -6.82 22.54 -32.36
CA SER A 552 -7.44 23.87 -32.39
C SER A 552 -6.53 24.97 -31.83
N VAL A 553 -5.67 24.66 -30.86
CA VAL A 553 -4.73 25.60 -30.22
C VAL A 553 -3.63 26.05 -31.18
N LEU A 554 -3.26 25.21 -32.16
CA LEU A 554 -2.24 25.55 -33.16
C LEU A 554 -2.85 26.07 -34.45
N VAL A 555 -3.86 25.36 -34.97
CA VAL A 555 -4.47 25.63 -36.28
C VAL A 555 -5.18 26.99 -36.25
N PHE A 556 -5.88 27.32 -35.16
CA PHE A 556 -6.71 28.51 -35.12
C PHE A 556 -5.94 29.82 -34.97
N PRO A 557 -5.00 29.98 -34.01
CA PRO A 557 -4.19 31.21 -33.92
C PRO A 557 -3.37 31.45 -35.18
N LEU A 558 -2.83 30.39 -35.80
CA LEU A 558 -2.09 30.49 -37.05
C LEU A 558 -2.99 30.98 -38.20
N ALA A 559 -4.19 30.40 -38.35
CA ALA A 559 -5.16 30.84 -39.36
C ALA A 559 -5.60 32.30 -39.14
N TRP A 560 -5.85 32.69 -37.89
CA TRP A 560 -6.22 34.07 -37.54
C TRP A 560 -5.09 35.07 -37.82
N LEU A 561 -3.83 34.71 -37.50
CA LEU A 561 -2.66 35.54 -37.76
C LEU A 561 -2.47 35.76 -39.28
N ILE A 562 -2.59 34.69 -40.08
CA ILE A 562 -2.52 34.75 -41.55
C ILE A 562 -3.64 35.62 -42.13
N GLU A 563 -4.86 35.54 -41.58
CA GLU A 563 -5.98 36.37 -42.06
C GLU A 563 -5.78 37.84 -41.70
N ARG A 564 -5.17 38.14 -40.54
CA ARG A 564 -4.87 39.50 -40.09
C ARG A 564 -3.75 40.15 -40.91
N THR A 565 -2.71 39.40 -41.30
CA THR A 565 -1.61 39.90 -42.14
C THR A 565 -2.02 40.12 -43.60
N LYS A 566 -3.07 39.44 -44.08
CA LYS A 566 -3.63 39.65 -45.42
C LYS A 566 -4.53 40.89 -45.58
N ARG A 567 -4.95 41.52 -44.49
CA ARG A 567 -5.73 42.78 -44.54
C ARG A 567 -4.79 43.97 -44.79
N LYS A 568 -4.53 44.30 -46.06
CA LYS A 568 -3.84 45.56 -46.44
C LYS A 568 -4.69 46.78 -46.04
N PRO A 569 -4.11 47.87 -45.52
CA PRO A 569 -4.83 49.12 -45.34
C PRO A 569 -5.17 49.73 -46.71
N VAL A 570 -6.44 50.07 -46.93
CA VAL A 570 -6.92 50.70 -48.17
C VAL A 570 -6.52 52.19 -48.15
N PRO A 571 -5.83 52.74 -49.16
CA PRO A 571 -5.62 54.18 -49.27
C PRO A 571 -6.90 54.87 -49.75
N ALA A 572 -7.12 56.12 -49.32
CA ALA A 572 -8.28 56.94 -49.68
C ALA A 572 -8.39 57.20 -51.19
N PRO A 573 -9.62 57.36 -51.75
CA PRO A 573 -9.81 57.43 -53.19
C PRO A 573 -9.46 58.82 -53.75
N VAL A 574 -8.73 58.83 -54.87
CA VAL A 574 -8.51 60.01 -55.71
C VAL A 574 -9.56 60.00 -56.83
N GLU A 575 -10.30 61.10 -56.95
CA GLU A 575 -11.22 61.38 -58.06
C GLU A 575 -10.44 61.69 -59.34
N THR A 576 -10.77 61.02 -60.45
CA THR A 576 -10.75 61.63 -61.79
C THR A 576 -11.79 60.97 -62.70
N ALA A 577 -12.34 61.81 -63.57
CA ALA A 577 -13.53 61.59 -64.39
C ALA A 577 -13.21 61.28 -65.86
N ALA A 578 -14.22 60.68 -66.53
CA ALA A 578 -14.57 60.86 -67.96
C ALA A 578 -13.67 60.11 -69.00
N VAL A 579 -14.08 59.57 -70.16
CA VAL A 579 -15.21 59.69 -71.11
C VAL A 579 -15.28 58.45 -72.05
N SER A 580 -16.51 57.96 -72.39
CA SER A 580 -16.99 57.27 -73.64
C SER A 580 -16.35 55.92 -74.11
N THR A 581 -16.97 54.96 -74.83
CA THR A 581 -18.31 54.69 -75.40
C THR A 581 -18.35 53.25 -75.97
N ILE A 582 -19.54 52.62 -75.95
CA ILE A 582 -20.12 51.64 -76.92
C ILE A 582 -19.51 50.22 -77.06
N PHE A 583 -20.21 49.19 -76.55
CA PHE A 583 -20.92 48.14 -77.31
C PHE A 583 -21.76 47.25 -76.36
N GLN A 584 -22.99 46.92 -76.77
CA GLN A 584 -23.95 46.03 -76.09
C GLN A 584 -23.57 44.54 -76.26
N GLU A 585 -23.78 43.71 -75.23
CA GLU A 585 -24.46 42.41 -75.36
C GLU A 585 -24.78 41.74 -73.99
N VAL A 586 -26.09 41.65 -73.71
CA VAL A 586 -26.88 40.55 -73.11
C VAL A 586 -26.20 39.55 -72.16
N SER A 587 -26.58 39.55 -70.86
CA SER A 587 -26.97 38.36 -70.03
C SER A 587 -26.90 38.61 -68.49
N PRO A 588 -27.58 37.83 -67.63
CA PRO A 588 -28.42 38.37 -66.56
C PRO A 588 -27.82 38.47 -65.16
N SER A 589 -28.50 39.31 -64.38
CA SER A 589 -28.43 39.53 -62.95
C SER A 589 -28.12 38.30 -62.09
N SER A 590 -27.04 38.37 -61.31
CA SER A 590 -26.92 37.67 -60.03
C SER A 590 -26.65 38.71 -58.93
N SER A 591 -27.74 39.15 -58.30
CA SER A 591 -27.70 39.88 -57.05
C SER A 591 -27.10 38.97 -55.96
N THR A 592 -25.86 39.23 -55.57
CA THR A 592 -25.29 38.68 -54.34
C THR A 592 -25.81 39.54 -53.17
N PRO A 593 -26.51 38.97 -52.18
CA PRO A 593 -26.89 39.72 -51.00
C PRO A 593 -25.68 39.86 -50.07
N SER A 594 -25.29 41.09 -49.81
CA SER A 594 -24.34 41.47 -48.77
C SER A 594 -24.98 41.29 -47.38
N HIS A 595 -24.87 40.07 -46.83
CA HIS A 595 -25.16 39.84 -45.41
C HIS A 595 -23.98 40.29 -44.53
N THR A 596 -23.86 41.60 -44.30
CA THR A 596 -22.91 42.17 -43.33
C THR A 596 -23.67 42.86 -42.20
N GLY A 597 -23.41 42.45 -40.96
CA GLY A 597 -23.86 43.20 -39.78
C GLY A 597 -23.95 42.38 -38.50
N ARG A 598 -24.94 41.47 -38.39
CA ARG A 598 -25.22 40.72 -37.15
C ARG A 598 -24.66 39.29 -37.10
N SER A 599 -24.32 38.68 -38.24
CA SER A 599 -23.83 37.29 -38.33
C SER A 599 -22.33 37.13 -38.03
N SER A 600 -21.53 38.19 -38.12
CA SER A 600 -20.07 38.08 -38.05
C SER A 600 -19.52 37.89 -36.63
N TRP A 601 -20.25 38.30 -35.60
CA TRP A 601 -19.73 38.22 -34.22
C TRP A 601 -19.86 36.80 -33.66
N LEU A 602 -21.02 36.16 -33.83
CA LEU A 602 -21.26 34.76 -33.41
C LEU A 602 -20.25 33.80 -34.06
N LEU A 603 -19.97 33.97 -35.35
CA LEU A 603 -18.99 33.20 -36.10
C LEU A 603 -17.54 33.40 -35.66
N ARG A 604 -17.22 34.58 -35.11
CA ARG A 604 -15.89 34.85 -34.57
C ARG A 604 -15.74 34.26 -33.18
N VAL A 605 -16.77 34.38 -32.34
CA VAL A 605 -16.77 33.82 -30.98
C VAL A 605 -16.81 32.30 -31.01
N SER A 606 -17.63 31.70 -31.90
CA SER A 606 -17.77 30.25 -31.97
C SER A 606 -16.52 29.51 -32.43
N ALA A 607 -15.63 30.21 -33.14
CA ALA A 607 -14.35 29.69 -33.57
C ALA A 607 -13.31 29.57 -32.42
N TRP A 608 -13.50 30.34 -31.34
CA TRP A 608 -12.68 30.24 -30.13
C TRP A 608 -13.17 29.16 -29.15
N LEU A 609 -14.41 28.67 -29.30
CA LEU A 609 -14.96 27.66 -28.39
C LEU A 609 -14.10 26.39 -28.28
N PRO A 610 -13.56 25.81 -29.38
CA PRO A 610 -12.67 24.64 -29.26
C PRO A 610 -11.33 24.96 -28.59
N VAL A 611 -10.80 26.18 -28.77
CA VAL A 611 -9.58 26.64 -28.11
C VAL A 611 -9.81 26.80 -26.61
N ILE A 612 -10.95 27.40 -26.23
CA ILE A 612 -11.36 27.54 -24.82
C ILE A 612 -11.58 26.15 -24.21
N ALA A 613 -12.31 25.27 -24.88
CA ALA A 613 -12.54 23.90 -24.43
C ALA A 613 -11.21 23.15 -24.23
N SER A 614 -10.27 23.29 -25.19
CA SER A 614 -8.92 22.72 -25.08
C SER A 614 -8.17 23.27 -23.88
N ALA A 615 -8.13 24.59 -23.70
CA ALA A 615 -7.38 25.24 -22.63
C ALA A 615 -7.94 24.90 -21.24
N VAL A 616 -9.27 24.90 -21.09
CA VAL A 616 -9.96 24.53 -19.84
C VAL A 616 -9.69 23.06 -19.50
N LEU A 617 -9.81 22.16 -20.47
CA LEU A 617 -9.55 20.75 -20.26
C LEU A 617 -8.06 20.48 -19.94
N SER A 618 -7.13 21.15 -20.62
CA SER A 618 -5.69 21.08 -20.30
C SER A 618 -5.39 21.55 -18.88
N LEU A 619 -6.00 22.65 -18.43
CA LEU A 619 -5.85 23.12 -17.06
C LEU A 619 -6.40 22.12 -16.05
N PHE A 620 -7.57 21.53 -16.31
CA PHE A 620 -8.14 20.48 -15.47
C PHE A 620 -7.16 19.30 -15.34
N TRP A 621 -6.62 18.80 -16.45
CA TRP A 621 -5.69 17.66 -16.42
C TRP A 621 -4.34 17.97 -15.78
N LEU A 622 -3.86 19.21 -15.88
CA LEU A 622 -2.67 19.64 -15.16
C LEU A 622 -2.92 19.56 -13.65
N VAL A 623 -4.03 20.12 -13.17
CA VAL A 623 -4.38 20.11 -11.74
C VAL A 623 -4.66 18.69 -11.26
N PHE A 624 -5.46 17.92 -12.00
CA PHE A 624 -5.73 16.51 -11.75
C PHE A 624 -4.43 15.70 -11.64
N GLY A 625 -3.51 15.90 -12.58
CA GLY A 625 -2.21 15.24 -12.59
C GLY A 625 -1.36 15.60 -11.36
N VAL A 626 -1.39 16.86 -10.92
CA VAL A 626 -0.70 17.29 -9.69
C VAL A 626 -1.27 16.58 -8.46
N PHE A 627 -2.60 16.55 -8.29
CA PHE A 627 -3.23 15.82 -7.18
C PHE A 627 -2.88 14.33 -7.22
N LEU A 628 -2.95 13.70 -8.40
CA LEU A 628 -2.61 12.29 -8.55
C LEU A 628 -1.14 12.03 -8.18
N VAL A 629 -0.21 12.88 -8.63
CA VAL A 629 1.22 12.76 -8.30
C VAL A 629 1.45 12.94 -6.80
N ILE A 630 0.79 13.91 -6.16
CA ILE A 630 0.89 14.13 -4.71
C ILE A 630 0.38 12.89 -3.97
N MET A 631 -0.83 12.41 -4.29
CA MET A 631 -1.41 11.22 -3.67
C MET A 631 -0.53 9.97 -3.85
N ILE A 632 0.06 9.78 -5.04
CA ILE A 632 0.99 8.67 -5.28
C ILE A 632 2.28 8.84 -4.47
N ALA A 633 2.81 10.05 -4.38
CA ALA A 633 4.03 10.34 -3.62
C ALA A 633 3.83 10.20 -2.10
N GLU A 634 2.63 10.51 -1.60
CA GLU A 634 2.24 10.42 -0.20
C GLU A 634 1.70 9.05 0.20
N ASN A 635 1.66 8.08 -0.72
CA ASN A 635 1.07 6.76 -0.51
C ASN A 635 -0.40 6.79 -0.06
N ASP A 636 -1.19 7.73 -0.59
CA ASP A 636 -2.57 7.99 -0.16
C ASP A 636 -3.52 6.86 -0.60
N ASN A 637 -4.05 6.11 0.37
CA ASN A 637 -4.97 5.00 0.11
C ASN A 637 -6.33 5.44 -0.45
N ARG A 638 -6.68 6.73 -0.45
CA ARG A 638 -7.89 7.23 -1.12
C ARG A 638 -7.88 6.92 -2.63
N LEU A 639 -6.71 6.66 -3.23
CA LEU A 639 -6.55 6.24 -4.62
C LEU A 639 -7.32 4.96 -4.99
N PHE A 640 -7.67 4.08 -4.04
CA PHE A 640 -8.52 2.92 -4.33
C PHE A 640 -9.94 3.32 -4.74
N TYR A 641 -10.42 4.49 -4.33
CA TYR A 641 -11.81 4.89 -4.56
C TYR A 641 -11.92 6.15 -5.41
N GLY A 642 -10.85 6.95 -5.50
CA GLY A 642 -10.81 8.09 -6.42
C GLY A 642 -9.80 9.15 -6.02
N LEU A 643 -10.21 10.41 -6.06
CA LEU A 643 -9.37 11.55 -5.73
C LEU A 643 -9.72 12.16 -4.37
N ALA A 644 -8.71 12.79 -3.76
CA ALA A 644 -8.85 13.61 -2.58
C ALA A 644 -9.96 14.68 -2.77
N GLY A 645 -10.88 14.82 -1.80
CA GLY A 645 -12.02 15.74 -1.85
C GLY A 645 -11.63 17.22 -2.03
N GLU A 646 -10.39 17.56 -1.68
CA GLU A 646 -9.75 18.86 -1.87
C GLU A 646 -9.65 19.25 -3.35
N ALA A 647 -9.69 18.27 -4.27
CA ALA A 647 -9.72 18.52 -5.71
C ALA A 647 -11.11 18.98 -6.22
N ARG A 648 -12.18 18.85 -5.42
CA ARG A 648 -13.57 19.06 -5.88
C ARG A 648 -13.83 20.46 -6.47
N PRO A 649 -13.28 21.57 -5.94
CA PRO A 649 -13.44 22.89 -6.55
C PRO A 649 -12.97 22.96 -8.01
N TRP A 650 -11.99 22.14 -8.41
CA TRP A 650 -11.43 22.14 -9.76
C TRP A 650 -12.31 21.42 -10.79
N PHE A 651 -13.30 20.63 -10.35
CA PHE A 651 -14.28 20.01 -11.24
C PHE A 651 -15.22 21.03 -11.89
N ILE A 652 -15.23 22.29 -11.42
CA ILE A 652 -15.87 23.39 -12.15
C ILE A 652 -15.32 23.54 -13.59
N LEU A 653 -14.06 23.18 -13.82
CA LEU A 653 -13.46 23.20 -15.15
C LEU A 653 -14.12 22.17 -16.07
N ILE A 654 -14.56 21.02 -15.55
CA ILE A 654 -15.35 20.05 -16.32
C ILE A 654 -16.70 20.65 -16.70
N MET A 655 -17.37 21.36 -15.80
CA MET A 655 -18.64 22.03 -16.11
C MET A 655 -18.48 23.12 -17.18
N ILE A 656 -17.39 23.90 -17.12
CA ILE A 656 -17.05 24.89 -18.15
C ILE A 656 -16.78 24.20 -19.49
N PHE A 657 -16.07 23.06 -19.48
CA PHE A 657 -15.84 22.25 -20.67
C PHE A 657 -17.16 21.71 -21.26
N LEU A 658 -18.07 21.18 -20.44
CA LEU A 658 -19.39 20.73 -20.89
C LEU A 658 -20.21 21.85 -21.53
N LEU A 659 -20.19 23.04 -20.92
CA LEU A 659 -20.85 24.21 -21.49
C LEU A 659 -20.22 24.60 -22.83
N ALA A 660 -18.89 24.59 -22.94
CA ALA A 660 -18.18 24.84 -24.19
C ALA A 660 -18.55 23.80 -25.27
N THR A 661 -18.62 22.52 -24.92
CA THR A 661 -19.04 21.43 -25.81
C THR A 661 -20.47 21.62 -26.31
N LEU A 662 -21.41 21.99 -25.42
CA LEU A 662 -22.78 22.30 -25.81
C LEU A 662 -22.84 23.47 -26.81
N LEU A 663 -22.08 24.55 -26.56
CA LEU A 663 -22.00 25.69 -27.47
C LEU A 663 -21.32 25.31 -28.80
N MET A 664 -20.35 24.39 -28.79
CA MET A 664 -19.73 23.84 -30.00
C MET A 664 -20.73 23.06 -30.85
N ILE A 665 -21.59 22.23 -30.22
CA ILE A 665 -22.68 21.50 -30.91
C ILE A 665 -23.63 22.48 -31.59
N ILE A 666 -24.11 23.49 -30.86
CA ILE A 666 -25.01 24.52 -31.40
C ILE A 666 -24.32 25.25 -32.57
N SER A 667 -23.05 25.63 -32.41
CA SER A 667 -22.26 26.29 -33.46
C SER A 667 -22.09 25.42 -34.71
N ALA A 668 -21.81 24.12 -34.56
CA ALA A 668 -21.67 23.19 -35.67
C ALA A 668 -22.97 23.09 -36.47
N ILE A 669 -24.11 22.94 -35.79
CA ILE A 669 -25.44 22.91 -36.42
C ILE A 669 -25.71 24.22 -37.18
N LEU A 670 -25.43 25.37 -36.55
CA LEU A 670 -25.62 26.68 -37.20
C LEU A 670 -24.71 26.88 -38.41
N ASN A 671 -23.46 26.42 -38.36
CA ASN A 671 -22.52 26.51 -39.48
C ASN A 671 -22.99 25.69 -40.69
N TRP A 672 -23.57 24.52 -40.46
CA TRP A 672 -24.13 23.69 -41.54
C TRP A 672 -25.44 24.25 -42.08
N THR A 673 -26.40 24.57 -41.21
CA THR A 673 -27.73 25.08 -41.61
C THR A 673 -27.67 26.42 -42.32
N ARG A 674 -26.76 27.31 -41.94
CA ARG A 674 -26.60 28.64 -42.55
C ARG A 674 -25.46 28.75 -43.55
N GLN A 675 -24.80 27.63 -43.86
CA GLN A 675 -23.69 27.53 -44.82
C GLN A 675 -22.56 28.54 -44.57
N TYR A 676 -22.18 28.74 -43.31
CA TYR A 676 -21.15 29.71 -42.97
C TYR A 676 -19.74 29.19 -43.29
N GLY A 677 -19.11 29.77 -44.31
CA GLY A 677 -17.73 29.50 -44.71
C GLY A 677 -17.55 28.24 -45.58
N PRO A 678 -16.30 27.95 -45.99
CA PRO A 678 -16.00 26.84 -46.89
C PRO A 678 -16.24 25.47 -46.23
N ILE A 679 -16.51 24.44 -47.05
CA ILE A 679 -16.87 23.09 -46.58
C ILE A 679 -15.80 22.50 -45.65
N TRP A 680 -14.51 22.62 -45.98
CA TRP A 680 -13.42 22.08 -45.17
C TRP A 680 -13.42 22.65 -43.74
N ARG A 681 -13.77 23.93 -43.57
CA ARG A 681 -13.86 24.58 -42.27
C ARG A 681 -15.00 23.95 -41.46
N ARG A 682 -16.17 23.80 -42.08
CA ARG A 682 -17.34 23.18 -41.44
C ARG A 682 -17.06 21.74 -41.01
N VAL A 683 -16.39 20.96 -41.85
CA VAL A 683 -15.95 19.59 -41.52
C VAL A 683 -15.01 19.60 -40.31
N TYR A 684 -13.97 20.43 -40.32
CA TYR A 684 -12.99 20.50 -39.22
C TYR A 684 -13.64 20.86 -37.87
N TYR A 685 -14.48 21.90 -37.81
CA TYR A 685 -15.18 22.27 -36.57
C TYR A 685 -16.18 21.21 -36.11
N THR A 686 -16.79 20.47 -37.05
CA THR A 686 -17.66 19.33 -36.70
C THR A 686 -16.85 18.20 -36.07
N MET A 687 -15.68 17.88 -36.62
CA MET A 687 -14.79 16.87 -36.02
C MET A 687 -14.31 17.30 -34.63
N LEU A 688 -13.99 18.58 -34.40
CA LEU A 688 -13.60 19.07 -33.07
C LEU A 688 -14.76 18.95 -32.07
N THR A 689 -15.99 19.17 -32.55
CA THR A 689 -17.22 19.00 -31.75
C THR A 689 -17.45 17.54 -31.39
N LEU A 690 -17.26 16.62 -32.35
CA LEU A 690 -17.36 15.18 -32.09
C LEU A 690 -16.27 14.70 -31.13
N ALA A 691 -15.05 15.21 -31.23
CA ALA A 691 -13.99 14.91 -30.28
C ALA A 691 -14.34 15.40 -28.85
N ALA A 692 -14.83 16.64 -28.72
CA ALA A 692 -15.29 17.16 -27.42
C ALA A 692 -16.48 16.36 -26.84
N LEU A 693 -17.38 15.88 -27.69
CA LEU A 693 -18.48 15.01 -27.30
C LEU A 693 -17.98 13.63 -26.85
N ALA A 694 -17.04 13.02 -27.59
CA ALA A 694 -16.42 11.75 -27.20
C ALA A 694 -15.73 11.85 -25.83
N ILE A 695 -14.98 12.93 -25.59
CA ILE A 695 -14.40 13.22 -24.28
C ILE A 695 -15.49 13.32 -23.20
N THR A 696 -16.58 14.03 -23.50
CA THR A 696 -17.72 14.17 -22.56
C THR A 696 -18.32 12.82 -22.17
N VAL A 697 -18.47 11.91 -23.14
CA VAL A 697 -18.96 10.54 -22.89
C VAL A 697 -18.00 9.77 -22.00
N VAL A 698 -16.69 9.81 -22.29
CA VAL A 698 -15.69 9.12 -21.47
C VAL A 698 -15.65 9.68 -20.05
N LEU A 699 -15.71 11.01 -19.88
CA LEU A 699 -15.78 11.64 -18.56
C LEU A 699 -17.04 11.22 -17.77
N ALA A 700 -18.16 10.99 -18.45
CA ALA A 700 -19.38 10.47 -17.83
C ALA A 700 -19.21 9.02 -17.38
N GLU A 701 -18.67 8.15 -18.24
CA GLU A 701 -18.36 6.76 -17.92
C GLU A 701 -17.39 6.64 -16.74
N TRP A 702 -16.48 7.59 -16.60
CA TRP A 702 -15.50 7.64 -15.51
C TRP A 702 -16.03 8.26 -14.22
N GLY A 703 -17.31 8.67 -14.18
CA GLY A 703 -17.93 9.29 -13.00
C GLY A 703 -17.50 10.73 -12.74
N MET A 704 -16.71 11.35 -13.64
CA MET A 704 -16.19 12.70 -13.45
C MET A 704 -17.27 13.78 -13.57
N LEU A 705 -18.44 13.47 -14.14
CA LEU A 705 -19.55 14.42 -14.23
C LEU A 705 -20.38 14.51 -12.95
N THR A 706 -20.40 13.44 -12.16
CA THR A 706 -21.12 13.38 -10.87
C THR A 706 -20.25 13.84 -9.71
N ALA A 707 -18.92 13.87 -9.87
CA ALA A 707 -17.92 14.29 -8.89
C ALA A 707 -18.15 15.67 -8.20
N MET A 708 -18.92 16.54 -8.83
CA MET A 708 -19.23 17.89 -8.33
C MET A 708 -20.42 17.94 -7.38
N PHE A 709 -21.26 16.90 -7.38
CA PHE A 709 -22.47 16.76 -6.56
C PHE A 709 -22.22 15.73 -5.46
#